data_AF-A0A7S2BUM6-F1
#
_entry.id   AF-A0A7S2BUM6-F1
#
_cell.length_a   1.000
_cell.length_b   1.000
_cell.length_c   1.000
_cell.angle_alpha   90.00
_cell.angle_beta   90.00
_cell.angle_gamma   90.00
#
_symmetry.space_group_name_H-M   'P 1'
#
loop_
_entity.id
_entity.type
_entity.pdbx_description
1 polymer ?
#
loop_
_entity_poly.entity_id
_entity_poly.type
_entity_poly.pdbx_seq_one_letter_code
_entity_poly.pdbx_strand_id
1 'polypeptide(L)'
;GSSSYAYNGRFPNENYAREIMQLFTIGLDKLNPDGSVQVDADGNDVPTYGTDHIMNFARVFTGFLEQQPRANIEYRSSSRRRGQSRNMIDPMRVVAKLHDVYPKPDLDGDFLGDGLPLCADTAAPGAFLGKGARYRFHGTHGPSGALDLSLNSELFSELCASQDATQCKFKAAVELPRSLQCTGEECGAGAVAYVKVGVAYYEYAPPPCVHRFLSDSIPKEGGNGTAAPGAQKGYCLTPSGRHAGGGHRLDSIDVGDTPARQAECLEKCRSKGALGCMLIWNQWNRGCYGHFRAVGKGSGHQKHLCWAFADSGASGYSYALLRKGRLCPAGTEIASMAECQLALKTLGLTIRRSWWIGRVSETNAPTGCSWSPGHPHWGIHSTSKPRGHLAPICRAHVQVDDDGKLLQLDGKTKFSVSWLGGAPPPQGTHVVRVETRQAFDRSPSRVELLAKLTFGAPRPQGSCSECDGDVQAYYGTETAVSESTIFELDGKFYKNSESLVSLVDSPHTFRNPPVFLRSVSEPGADRQAAAEVEALLDHLFHHQNTPVFIGRRLIQRFGQSNPSPGYIRAVGEAFRTGAYGGTQFSGRYGDLAATVAATLLHPEARGQAPASSGGTTLEGALREPLLKFVHMMRSMEYRDEGKSHVVFDELQDVIGQFPYQSPTVFNFYTADYELPMPQPEPEVEPEPEPEPEKGPEPEPELEKGPEPEPEPKN
;
A
#
# COMPACT_ATOMS: atom_id res chain seq x y z
N GLY A 1 15.76 -10.37 -5.83
CA GLY A 1 14.89 -9.21 -6.06
C GLY A 1 15.43 -7.97 -5.36
N SER A 2 14.64 -6.90 -5.44
CA SER A 2 14.85 -5.63 -4.75
C SER A 2 14.59 -5.76 -3.24
N SER A 3 15.09 -4.83 -2.41
CA SER A 3 14.80 -4.76 -0.97
C SER A 3 14.51 -3.31 -0.56
N SER A 4 13.83 -3.12 0.55
CA SER A 4 13.49 -1.79 1.06
C SER A 4 14.73 -0.96 1.43
N TYR A 5 14.60 0.36 1.34
CA TYR A 5 15.65 1.30 1.77
C TYR A 5 16.00 1.07 3.24
N ALA A 6 14.99 0.83 4.07
CA ALA A 6 15.20 0.45 5.45
C ALA A 6 16.16 -0.76 5.55
N TYR A 7 16.01 -1.80 4.74
CA TYR A 7 16.82 -3.00 4.89
C TYR A 7 18.33 -2.77 4.64
N ASN A 8 18.72 -2.09 3.56
CA ASN A 8 20.13 -1.98 3.13
C ASN A 8 20.62 -0.58 2.73
N GLY A 9 19.79 0.46 2.87
CA GLY A 9 20.14 1.85 2.53
C GLY A 9 20.19 2.14 1.03
N ARG A 10 19.62 1.28 0.17
CA ARG A 10 19.51 1.50 -1.27
C ARG A 10 18.05 1.66 -1.66
N PHE A 11 17.77 2.59 -2.56
CA PHE A 11 16.41 2.75 -3.08
C PHE A 11 15.98 1.51 -3.88
N PRO A 12 14.70 1.11 -3.81
CA PRO A 12 14.18 0.00 -4.59
C PRO A 12 14.37 0.21 -6.10
N ASN A 13 14.55 -0.89 -6.84
CA ASN A 13 14.60 -0.84 -8.29
C ASN A 13 13.23 -0.46 -8.89
N GLU A 14 13.23 0.54 -9.77
CA GLU A 14 12.01 1.11 -10.36
C GLU A 14 11.53 0.40 -11.62
N ASN A 15 12.36 -0.43 -12.27
CA ASN A 15 12.08 -0.95 -13.62
C ASN A 15 10.76 -1.70 -13.67
N TYR A 16 10.52 -2.61 -12.73
CA TYR A 16 9.29 -3.40 -12.73
C TYR A 16 8.05 -2.56 -12.43
N ALA A 17 8.16 -1.55 -11.57
CA ALA A 17 7.07 -0.61 -11.31
C ALA A 17 6.72 0.22 -12.56
N ARG A 18 7.73 0.63 -13.34
CA ARG A 18 7.52 1.32 -14.62
C ARG A 18 6.89 0.39 -15.66
N GLU A 19 7.48 -0.79 -15.87
CA GLU A 19 7.02 -1.74 -16.88
C GLU A 19 5.59 -2.21 -16.62
N ILE A 20 5.23 -2.49 -15.36
CA ILE A 20 3.88 -2.94 -15.03
C ILE A 20 2.83 -1.89 -15.36
N MET A 21 3.08 -0.62 -15.07
CA MET A 21 2.18 0.47 -15.43
C MET A 21 2.20 0.76 -16.93
N GLN A 22 3.37 1.01 -17.50
CA GLN A 22 3.57 1.48 -18.87
C GLN A 22 3.25 0.44 -19.95
N LEU A 23 3.72 -0.80 -19.77
CA LEU A 23 3.74 -1.81 -20.84
C LEU A 23 2.64 -2.85 -20.65
N PHE A 24 2.27 -3.14 -19.40
CA PHE A 24 1.40 -4.28 -19.11
C PHE A 24 -0.03 -3.89 -18.71
N THR A 25 -0.31 -2.64 -18.32
CA THR A 25 -1.63 -2.30 -17.75
C THR A 25 -2.22 -0.99 -18.27
N ILE A 26 -1.68 0.16 -17.86
CA ILE A 26 -2.38 1.46 -17.97
C ILE A 26 -1.80 2.40 -19.02
N GLY A 27 -0.58 2.16 -19.51
CA GLY A 27 0.07 3.03 -20.50
C GLY A 27 0.74 4.26 -19.86
N LEU A 28 1.15 5.22 -20.69
CA LEU A 28 1.76 6.48 -20.24
C LEU A 28 0.71 7.55 -19.96
N ASP A 29 -0.26 7.71 -20.86
CA ASP A 29 -1.22 8.81 -20.83
C ASP A 29 -2.64 8.32 -20.56
N LYS A 30 -3.46 9.13 -19.88
CA LYS A 30 -4.87 8.82 -19.63
C LYS A 30 -5.61 8.72 -20.95
N LEU A 31 -6.45 7.71 -21.08
CA LEU A 31 -7.16 7.39 -22.32
C LEU A 31 -8.65 7.64 -22.16
N ASN A 32 -9.27 8.16 -23.22
CA ASN A 32 -10.71 8.13 -23.38
C ASN A 32 -11.18 6.70 -23.70
N PRO A 33 -12.47 6.38 -23.52
CA PRO A 33 -13.01 5.06 -23.87
C PRO A 33 -12.77 4.62 -25.31
N ASP A 34 -12.50 5.56 -26.21
CA ASP A 34 -12.27 5.35 -27.63
C ASP A 34 -10.79 5.23 -28.02
N GLY A 35 -9.88 5.29 -27.04
CA GLY A 35 -8.44 5.15 -27.24
C GLY A 35 -7.70 6.46 -27.54
N SER A 36 -8.38 7.60 -27.68
CA SER A 36 -7.73 8.91 -27.76
C SER A 36 -7.13 9.32 -26.41
N VAL A 37 -6.06 10.12 -26.46
CA VAL A 37 -5.39 10.63 -25.25
C VAL A 37 -6.22 11.77 -24.64
N GLN A 38 -6.36 11.76 -23.32
CA GLN A 38 -6.95 12.86 -22.57
C GLN A 38 -5.94 14.01 -22.48
N VAL A 39 -6.39 15.23 -22.78
CA VAL A 39 -5.59 16.45 -22.70
C VAL A 39 -6.09 17.36 -21.59
N ASP A 40 -5.18 18.12 -20.98
CA ASP A 40 -5.50 19.16 -20.01
C ASP A 40 -6.05 20.44 -20.66
N ALA A 41 -6.30 21.47 -19.86
CA ALA A 41 -6.82 22.75 -20.34
C ALA A 41 -5.87 23.49 -21.30
N ASP A 42 -4.57 23.16 -21.24
CA ASP A 42 -3.52 23.75 -22.06
C ASP A 42 -3.23 22.89 -23.32
N GLY A 43 -3.94 21.78 -23.49
CA GLY A 43 -3.79 20.86 -24.63
C GLY A 43 -2.64 19.86 -24.49
N ASN A 44 -2.04 19.72 -23.30
CA ASN A 44 -1.00 18.73 -23.05
C ASN A 44 -1.61 17.38 -22.65
N ASP A 45 -0.95 16.29 -23.03
CA ASP A 45 -1.34 14.94 -22.65
C ASP A 45 -1.32 14.77 -21.12
N VAL A 46 -2.37 14.18 -20.58
CA VAL A 46 -2.49 13.94 -19.13
C VAL A 46 -1.83 12.60 -18.78
N PRO A 47 -0.72 12.59 -18.02
CA PRO A 47 -0.06 11.34 -17.66
C PRO A 47 -0.92 10.49 -16.70
N THR A 48 -0.83 9.17 -16.83
CA THR A 48 -1.44 8.21 -15.89
C THR A 48 -0.72 8.16 -14.55
N TYR A 49 0.58 8.42 -14.53
CA TYR A 49 1.39 8.38 -13.32
C TYR A 49 2.59 9.35 -13.40
N GLY A 50 3.09 9.76 -12.23
CA GLY A 50 4.28 10.59 -12.11
C GLY A 50 5.46 9.86 -11.47
N THR A 51 6.58 10.57 -11.31
CA THR A 51 7.79 10.05 -10.65
C THR A 51 7.51 9.57 -9.23
N ASP A 52 6.67 10.27 -8.47
CA ASP A 52 6.29 9.85 -7.11
C ASP A 52 5.61 8.48 -7.12
N HIS A 53 4.68 8.21 -8.05
CA HIS A 53 4.01 6.91 -8.14
C HIS A 53 5.00 5.78 -8.43
N ILE A 54 5.95 6.01 -9.35
CA ILE A 54 7.01 5.03 -9.66
C ILE A 54 7.82 4.70 -8.41
N MET A 55 8.26 5.72 -7.66
CA MET A 55 9.04 5.53 -6.44
C MET A 55 8.24 4.80 -5.35
N ASN A 56 6.96 5.14 -5.19
CA ASN A 56 6.11 4.51 -4.19
C ASN A 56 5.79 3.04 -4.56
N PHE A 57 5.49 2.74 -5.82
CA PHE A 57 5.20 1.39 -6.31
C PHE A 57 6.45 0.51 -6.40
N ALA A 58 7.63 1.07 -6.64
CA ALA A 58 8.89 0.32 -6.54
C ALA A 58 9.08 -0.31 -5.14
N ARG A 59 8.54 0.32 -4.09
CA ARG A 59 8.56 -0.22 -2.71
C ARG A 59 7.65 -1.44 -2.56
N VAL A 60 6.52 -1.51 -3.26
CA VAL A 60 5.62 -2.68 -3.27
C VAL A 60 6.36 -3.93 -3.78
N PHE A 61 7.26 -3.76 -4.75
CA PHE A 61 8.03 -4.88 -5.32
C PHE A 61 9.32 -5.22 -4.56
N THR A 62 9.44 -4.82 -3.29
CA THR A 62 10.58 -5.20 -2.44
C THR A 62 10.37 -6.56 -1.76
N GLY A 63 11.46 -7.29 -1.56
CA GLY A 63 11.46 -8.56 -0.82
C GLY A 63 11.17 -9.83 -1.62
N PHE A 64 11.09 -9.73 -2.95
CA PHE A 64 11.00 -10.91 -3.82
C PHE A 64 12.32 -11.68 -3.88
N LEU A 65 12.29 -12.94 -3.46
CA LEU A 65 13.41 -13.88 -3.50
C LEU A 65 13.07 -15.12 -4.32
N GLU A 66 14.05 -15.61 -5.07
CA GLU A 66 14.00 -16.94 -5.68
C GLU A 66 13.76 -18.00 -4.59
N GLN A 67 12.93 -19.00 -4.90
CA GLN A 67 12.71 -20.11 -3.99
C GLN A 67 13.90 -21.08 -4.00
N GLN A 68 13.99 -21.91 -2.95
CA GLN A 68 14.98 -22.96 -2.93
C GLN A 68 14.69 -23.99 -4.04
N PRO A 69 15.71 -24.55 -4.71
CA PRO A 69 15.50 -25.63 -5.68
C PRO A 69 14.79 -26.83 -5.05
N ARG A 70 13.89 -27.47 -5.80
CA ARG A 70 13.25 -28.71 -5.38
C ARG A 70 14.23 -29.85 -5.61
N ALA A 71 14.37 -30.70 -4.61
CA ALA A 71 15.38 -31.76 -4.62
C ALA A 71 15.22 -32.77 -5.78
N ASN A 72 14.04 -32.83 -6.41
CA ASN A 72 13.65 -33.84 -7.40
C ASN A 72 13.39 -33.30 -8.82
N ILE A 73 13.46 -31.99 -9.08
CA ILE A 73 13.14 -31.41 -10.40
C ILE A 73 14.35 -30.69 -11.00
N GLU A 74 14.95 -29.75 -10.26
CA GLU A 74 16.11 -29.01 -10.76
C GLU A 74 17.36 -29.90 -10.66
N TYR A 75 17.69 -30.56 -11.78
CA TYR A 75 18.83 -31.46 -11.89
C TYR A 75 20.12 -30.72 -11.52
N ARG A 76 20.89 -31.25 -10.57
CA ARG A 76 22.28 -30.84 -10.28
C ARG A 76 23.15 -31.14 -11.51
N SER A 77 23.05 -30.33 -12.55
CA SER A 77 23.93 -30.44 -13.70
C SER A 77 25.35 -30.13 -13.25
N SER A 78 26.20 -31.12 -13.47
CA SER A 78 27.64 -31.25 -13.21
C SER A 78 28.52 -30.21 -13.93
N SER A 79 28.04 -28.99 -14.14
CA SER A 79 28.90 -27.88 -14.55
C SER A 79 29.73 -27.41 -13.34
N ARG A 80 31.05 -27.35 -13.50
CA ARG A 80 32.06 -27.07 -12.46
C ARG A 80 31.95 -25.69 -11.77
N ARG A 81 30.84 -24.96 -11.94
CA ARG A 81 30.54 -23.75 -11.18
C ARG A 81 29.75 -24.14 -9.93
N ARG A 82 30.47 -24.41 -8.83
CA ARG A 82 29.92 -24.62 -7.49
C ARG A 82 28.83 -23.57 -7.19
N GLY A 83 27.55 -23.98 -7.10
CA GLY A 83 26.51 -23.22 -6.38
C GLY A 83 25.21 -22.81 -7.11
N GLN A 84 24.95 -23.21 -8.36
CA GLN A 84 23.84 -22.64 -9.16
C GLN A 84 22.76 -23.64 -9.59
N SER A 85 22.24 -24.50 -8.70
CA SER A 85 20.87 -24.98 -8.94
C SER A 85 19.97 -23.82 -8.53
N ARG A 86 19.34 -23.13 -9.49
CA ARG A 86 18.36 -22.08 -9.23
C ARG A 86 16.97 -22.62 -9.47
N ASN A 87 16.01 -22.29 -8.62
CA ASN A 87 14.62 -22.57 -8.87
C ASN A 87 14.09 -21.57 -9.90
N MET A 88 14.02 -21.99 -11.16
CA MET A 88 13.52 -21.18 -12.28
C MET A 88 12.05 -21.48 -12.60
N ILE A 89 11.43 -22.40 -11.87
CA ILE A 89 10.09 -22.94 -12.17
C ILE A 89 9.05 -22.36 -11.21
N ASP A 90 9.35 -22.33 -9.92
CA ASP A 90 8.42 -21.81 -8.94
C ASP A 90 8.44 -20.27 -8.89
N PRO A 91 7.29 -19.60 -8.69
CA PRO A 91 7.24 -18.15 -8.54
C PRO A 91 8.16 -17.67 -7.42
N MET A 92 8.71 -16.47 -7.54
CA MET A 92 9.42 -15.85 -6.42
C MET A 92 8.50 -15.70 -5.20
N ARG A 93 9.08 -15.86 -4.00
CA ARG A 93 8.35 -15.63 -2.74
C ARG A 93 8.65 -14.24 -2.21
N VAL A 94 7.66 -13.59 -1.61
CA VAL A 94 7.86 -12.33 -0.89
C VAL A 94 8.32 -12.63 0.53
N VAL A 95 9.38 -11.94 0.97
CA VAL A 95 9.91 -12.03 2.34
C VAL A 95 9.81 -10.66 3.00
N ALA A 96 8.94 -10.55 4.00
CA ALA A 96 8.61 -9.29 4.67
C ALA A 96 9.82 -8.61 5.31
N LYS A 97 10.81 -9.38 5.76
CA LYS A 97 12.09 -8.85 6.30
C LYS A 97 12.79 -7.87 5.35
N LEU A 98 12.59 -8.06 4.04
CA LEU A 98 13.18 -7.26 2.98
C LEU A 98 12.20 -6.26 2.36
N HIS A 99 10.94 -6.29 2.80
CA HIS A 99 9.84 -5.50 2.26
C HIS A 99 9.74 -4.14 2.93
N ASP A 100 9.11 -3.18 2.26
CA ASP A 100 8.85 -1.85 2.80
C ASP A 100 7.55 -1.85 3.62
N VAL A 101 7.55 -1.24 4.81
CA VAL A 101 6.40 -1.31 5.74
C VAL A 101 5.58 -0.02 5.80
N TYR A 102 5.93 0.99 5.02
CA TYR A 102 5.35 2.33 5.15
C TYR A 102 4.19 2.54 4.16
N PRO A 103 3.38 3.60 4.35
CA PRO A 103 2.24 3.89 3.48
C PRO A 103 2.64 4.08 2.03
N LYS A 104 1.85 3.51 1.11
CA LYS A 104 2.04 3.65 -0.34
C LYS A 104 0.81 4.33 -0.94
N PRO A 105 0.95 5.60 -1.34
CA PRO A 105 -0.09 6.29 -2.11
C PRO A 105 -0.45 5.50 -3.37
N ASP A 106 -1.72 5.57 -3.78
CA ASP A 106 -2.19 5.02 -5.04
C ASP A 106 -2.12 6.06 -6.18
N LEU A 107 -2.76 5.80 -7.34
CA LEU A 107 -2.78 6.73 -8.48
C LEU A 107 -3.87 7.82 -8.36
N ASP A 108 -4.82 7.66 -7.44
CA ASP A 108 -6.02 8.49 -7.34
C ASP A 108 -5.95 9.52 -6.19
N GLY A 109 -4.82 9.55 -5.46
CA GLY A 109 -4.57 10.47 -4.36
C GLY A 109 -4.91 9.91 -2.97
N ASP A 110 -5.25 8.62 -2.91
CA ASP A 110 -5.52 7.84 -1.71
C ASP A 110 -4.34 6.87 -1.45
N PHE A 111 -4.59 5.74 -0.79
CA PHE A 111 -3.55 4.77 -0.44
C PHE A 111 -3.91 3.35 -0.81
N LEU A 112 -2.90 2.60 -1.23
CA LEU A 112 -3.02 1.15 -1.36
C LEU A 112 -3.45 0.55 -0.02
N GLY A 113 -4.55 -0.21 -0.06
CA GLY A 113 -5.16 -0.83 1.11
C GLY A 113 -6.37 -0.09 1.67
N ASP A 114 -6.75 1.04 1.09
CA ASP A 114 -8.05 1.67 1.37
C ASP A 114 -9.21 0.74 1.01
N GLY A 115 -10.25 0.76 1.85
CA GLY A 115 -11.37 -0.17 1.81
C GLY A 115 -11.07 -1.57 2.38
N LEU A 116 -9.82 -1.88 2.76
CA LEU A 116 -9.51 -3.13 3.47
C LEU A 116 -9.82 -3.01 4.97
N PRO A 117 -10.27 -4.11 5.61
CA PRO A 117 -10.54 -4.13 7.04
C PRO A 117 -9.26 -3.99 7.86
N LEU A 118 -9.38 -3.48 9.09
CA LEU A 118 -8.27 -3.47 10.02
C LEU A 118 -7.91 -4.91 10.43
N CYS A 119 -6.62 -5.24 10.50
CA CYS A 119 -6.18 -6.59 10.89
C CYS A 119 -6.59 -6.99 12.33
N ALA A 120 -6.86 -6.01 13.20
CA ALA A 120 -7.43 -6.27 14.51
C ALA A 120 -8.88 -6.75 14.44
N ASP A 121 -9.62 -6.32 13.42
CA ASP A 121 -11.03 -6.63 13.21
C ASP A 121 -11.19 -7.97 12.46
N THR A 122 -10.20 -8.39 11.65
CA THR A 122 -10.21 -9.67 10.91
C THR A 122 -9.82 -10.89 11.76
N ALA A 123 -9.18 -10.68 12.90
CA ALA A 123 -8.77 -11.74 13.82
C ALA A 123 -9.88 -12.17 14.81
N ALA A 124 -11.13 -11.73 14.59
CA ALA A 124 -12.25 -12.05 15.46
C ALA A 124 -12.52 -13.57 15.52
N PRO A 125 -12.93 -14.11 16.68
CA PRO A 125 -13.34 -15.50 16.80
C PRO A 125 -14.39 -15.88 15.73
N GLY A 126 -14.19 -17.03 15.08
CA GLY A 126 -15.08 -17.51 14.02
C GLY A 126 -14.86 -16.91 12.63
N ALA A 127 -13.93 -15.96 12.44
CA ALA A 127 -13.66 -15.36 11.12
C ALA A 127 -13.28 -16.39 10.03
N PHE A 128 -12.66 -17.51 10.43
CA PHE A 128 -12.31 -18.61 9.54
C PHE A 128 -13.52 -19.36 8.96
N LEU A 129 -14.71 -19.20 9.56
CA LEU A 129 -15.96 -19.80 9.08
C LEU A 129 -16.78 -18.84 8.19
N GLY A 130 -16.32 -17.60 8.00
CA GLY A 130 -17.05 -16.59 7.23
C GLY A 130 -17.07 -16.89 5.72
N LYS A 131 -18.14 -16.45 5.04
CA LYS A 131 -18.18 -16.43 3.56
C LYS A 131 -16.93 -15.76 2.99
N GLY A 132 -16.32 -16.39 1.99
CA GLY A 132 -15.09 -15.91 1.34
C GLY A 132 -13.81 -16.29 2.10
N ALA A 133 -13.88 -16.97 3.25
CA ALA A 133 -12.71 -17.53 3.90
C ALA A 133 -12.00 -18.51 2.96
N ARG A 134 -10.69 -18.35 2.78
CA ARG A 134 -9.88 -19.14 1.85
C ARG A 134 -9.00 -20.13 2.60
N TYR A 135 -8.87 -21.31 2.05
CA TYR A 135 -8.07 -22.40 2.58
C TYR A 135 -7.14 -22.91 1.48
N ARG A 136 -5.87 -23.08 1.80
CA ARG A 136 -4.86 -23.64 0.88
C ARG A 136 -4.42 -24.99 1.41
N PHE A 137 -4.41 -25.98 0.54
CA PHE A 137 -3.94 -27.31 0.90
C PHE A 137 -2.47 -27.26 1.27
N HIS A 138 -2.15 -27.64 2.50
CA HIS A 138 -0.78 -27.63 3.02
C HIS A 138 -0.09 -28.98 2.80
N GLY A 139 -0.83 -30.08 3.00
CA GLY A 139 -0.29 -31.43 2.87
C GLY A 139 -0.94 -32.42 3.83
N THR A 140 -0.36 -33.61 3.94
CA THR A 140 -0.80 -34.65 4.89
C THR A 140 -0.03 -34.62 6.22
N HIS A 141 0.94 -33.72 6.32
CA HIS A 141 1.69 -33.43 7.54
C HIS A 141 1.56 -31.94 7.80
N GLY A 142 1.30 -31.54 9.04
CA GLY A 142 1.05 -30.15 9.39
C GLY A 142 1.57 -29.76 10.77
N PRO A 143 1.49 -28.47 11.09
CA PRO A 143 2.03 -27.93 12.34
C PRO A 143 1.27 -28.44 13.57
N SER A 144 1.98 -28.57 14.69
CA SER A 144 1.38 -28.82 15.99
C SER A 144 0.47 -27.66 16.38
N GLY A 145 -0.78 -27.95 16.74
CA GLY A 145 -1.79 -26.92 17.10
C GLY A 145 -2.76 -26.54 15.98
N ALA A 146 -2.78 -27.28 14.87
CA ALA A 146 -3.89 -27.21 13.92
C ALA A 146 -5.21 -27.61 14.61
N LEU A 147 -6.29 -26.89 14.31
CA LEU A 147 -7.63 -27.19 14.81
C LEU A 147 -8.15 -28.46 14.13
N ASP A 148 -8.39 -29.53 14.90
CA ASP A 148 -8.88 -30.81 14.36
C ASP A 148 -10.40 -30.74 14.15
N LEU A 149 -10.84 -30.78 12.90
CA LEU A 149 -12.25 -30.59 12.58
C LEU A 149 -13.03 -31.89 12.79
N SER A 150 -14.16 -31.78 13.47
CA SER A 150 -15.07 -32.92 13.68
C SER A 150 -15.74 -33.34 12.37
N LEU A 151 -16.07 -34.64 12.24
CA LEU A 151 -16.71 -35.19 11.04
C LEU A 151 -18.09 -34.59 10.73
N ASN A 152 -18.77 -34.04 11.74
CA ASN A 152 -20.06 -33.37 11.59
C ASN A 152 -19.94 -31.87 11.31
N SER A 153 -18.73 -31.34 11.18
CA SER A 153 -18.50 -29.93 10.86
C SER A 153 -18.88 -29.61 9.41
N GLU A 154 -19.55 -28.47 9.22
CA GLU A 154 -19.76 -27.92 7.89
C GLU A 154 -18.42 -27.57 7.22
N LEU A 155 -17.45 -27.07 7.98
CA LEU A 155 -16.12 -26.75 7.44
C LEU A 155 -15.37 -28.02 7.03
N PHE A 156 -15.50 -29.11 7.80
CA PHE A 156 -14.95 -30.41 7.40
C PHE A 156 -15.52 -30.84 6.04
N SER A 157 -16.84 -30.72 5.88
CA SER A 157 -17.53 -31.13 4.65
C SER A 157 -17.09 -30.33 3.42
N GLU A 158 -16.95 -29.00 3.56
CA GLU A 158 -16.49 -28.11 2.49
C GLU A 158 -15.04 -28.44 2.06
N LEU A 159 -14.15 -28.71 3.01
CA LEU A 159 -12.73 -28.98 2.73
C LEU A 159 -12.43 -30.42 2.29
N CYS A 160 -13.24 -31.38 2.74
CA CYS A 160 -13.15 -32.78 2.33
C CYS A 160 -13.67 -32.99 0.90
N ALA A 161 -14.62 -32.17 0.45
CA ALA A 161 -15.24 -32.23 -0.88
C ALA A 161 -15.76 -33.64 -1.27
N SER A 162 -16.24 -34.41 -0.28
CA SER A 162 -16.83 -35.73 -0.40
C SER A 162 -17.89 -35.93 0.68
N GLN A 163 -18.92 -36.73 0.40
CA GLN A 163 -19.93 -37.12 1.41
C GLN A 163 -19.47 -38.28 2.30
N ASP A 164 -18.43 -39.01 1.89
CA ASP A 164 -17.77 -40.02 2.71
C ASP A 164 -16.50 -39.41 3.33
N ALA A 165 -16.54 -39.20 4.65
CA ALA A 165 -15.44 -38.64 5.42
C ALA A 165 -14.14 -39.49 5.37
N THR A 166 -14.21 -40.73 4.90
CA THR A 166 -13.06 -41.61 4.70
C THR A 166 -12.48 -41.53 3.28
N GLN A 167 -13.15 -40.83 2.36
CA GLN A 167 -12.73 -40.66 0.94
C GLN A 167 -12.72 -39.18 0.50
N CYS A 168 -12.04 -38.31 1.25
CA CYS A 168 -11.92 -36.91 0.88
C CYS A 168 -11.18 -36.70 -0.45
N LYS A 169 -11.69 -35.75 -1.26
CA LYS A 169 -11.10 -35.29 -2.53
C LYS A 169 -10.53 -33.88 -2.35
N PHE A 170 -9.38 -33.79 -1.71
CA PHE A 170 -8.77 -32.50 -1.36
C PHE A 170 -8.46 -31.65 -2.61
N LYS A 171 -8.83 -30.37 -2.55
CA LYS A 171 -8.54 -29.37 -3.58
C LYS A 171 -7.34 -28.54 -3.14
N ALA A 172 -6.52 -28.08 -4.09
CA ALA A 172 -5.36 -27.24 -3.79
C ALA A 172 -5.74 -25.94 -3.05
N ALA A 173 -6.92 -25.40 -3.33
CA ALA A 173 -7.51 -24.29 -2.60
C ALA A 173 -9.04 -24.43 -2.54
N VAL A 174 -9.63 -23.92 -1.46
CA VAL A 174 -11.08 -23.86 -1.24
C VAL A 174 -11.43 -22.46 -0.75
N GLU A 175 -12.52 -21.89 -1.24
CA GLU A 175 -13.08 -20.64 -0.74
C GLU A 175 -14.51 -20.90 -0.30
N LEU A 176 -14.86 -20.48 0.91
CA LEU A 176 -16.18 -20.78 1.47
C LEU A 176 -17.26 -19.98 0.73
N PRO A 177 -18.26 -20.63 0.12
CA PRO A 177 -19.30 -19.92 -0.64
C PRO A 177 -20.29 -19.18 0.26
N ARG A 178 -20.31 -19.50 1.55
CA ARG A 178 -21.22 -18.96 2.58
C ARG A 178 -20.55 -19.02 3.95
N SER A 179 -21.11 -18.29 4.92
CA SER A 179 -20.71 -18.43 6.32
C SER A 179 -21.23 -19.76 6.87
N LEU A 180 -20.40 -20.44 7.66
CA LEU A 180 -20.68 -21.76 8.24
C LEU A 180 -20.97 -21.64 9.74
N GLN A 181 -21.80 -22.53 10.25
CA GLN A 181 -22.02 -22.65 11.70
C GLN A 181 -20.83 -23.35 12.35
N CYS A 182 -20.37 -22.83 13.48
CA CYS A 182 -19.28 -23.45 14.22
C CYS A 182 -19.74 -24.78 14.84
N THR A 183 -18.85 -25.76 14.88
CA THR A 183 -19.11 -27.07 15.50
C THR A 183 -18.00 -27.44 16.49
N GLY A 184 -18.36 -27.78 17.73
CA GLY A 184 -17.41 -28.29 18.73
C GLY A 184 -16.31 -27.28 19.08
N GLU A 185 -15.04 -27.70 18.94
CA GLU A 185 -13.87 -26.86 19.25
C GLU A 185 -13.78 -25.60 18.37
N GLU A 186 -14.41 -25.61 17.20
CA GLU A 186 -14.48 -24.44 16.31
C GLU A 186 -15.13 -23.23 16.99
N CYS A 187 -16.14 -23.45 17.84
CA CYS A 187 -16.88 -22.37 18.49
C CYS A 187 -16.07 -21.63 19.55
N GLY A 188 -15.07 -22.29 20.14
CA GLY A 188 -14.14 -21.70 21.11
C GLY A 188 -12.79 -21.32 20.50
N ALA A 189 -12.59 -21.57 19.20
CA ALA A 189 -11.33 -21.31 18.54
C ALA A 189 -11.08 -19.80 18.42
N GLY A 190 -9.93 -19.36 18.93
CA GLY A 190 -9.43 -18.00 18.72
C GLY A 190 -8.85 -17.84 17.31
N ALA A 191 -7.57 -17.49 17.22
CA ALA A 191 -6.89 -17.41 15.93
C ALA A 191 -6.59 -18.82 15.37
N VAL A 192 -7.26 -19.19 14.28
CA VAL A 192 -7.00 -20.43 13.54
C VAL A 192 -5.99 -20.13 12.43
N ALA A 193 -4.89 -20.86 12.37
CA ALA A 193 -3.93 -20.76 11.25
C ALA A 193 -4.00 -22.00 10.35
N TYR A 194 -4.22 -23.17 10.94
CA TYR A 194 -4.32 -24.43 10.24
C TYR A 194 -5.51 -25.22 10.78
N VAL A 195 -6.19 -25.92 9.88
CA VAL A 195 -7.24 -26.87 10.21
C VAL A 195 -6.85 -28.24 9.68
N LYS A 196 -7.22 -29.29 10.42
CA LYS A 196 -7.02 -30.68 10.03
C LYS A 196 -8.35 -31.30 9.64
N VAL A 197 -8.37 -31.92 8.46
CA VAL A 197 -9.54 -32.54 7.81
C VAL A 197 -9.16 -33.99 7.48
N GLY A 198 -9.47 -34.91 8.38
CA GLY A 198 -9.05 -36.31 8.28
C GLY A 198 -7.52 -36.42 8.34
N VAL A 199 -6.88 -36.76 7.22
CA VAL A 199 -5.41 -36.85 7.10
C VAL A 199 -4.76 -35.60 6.52
N ALA A 200 -5.54 -34.63 6.05
CA ALA A 200 -5.04 -33.43 5.39
C ALA A 200 -5.02 -32.23 6.32
N TYR A 201 -4.11 -31.31 6.03
CA TYR A 201 -4.00 -30.01 6.66
C TYR A 201 -4.27 -28.94 5.61
N TYR A 202 -5.11 -27.99 5.97
CA TYR A 202 -5.31 -26.76 5.22
C TYR A 202 -4.81 -25.58 6.04
N GLU A 203 -4.11 -24.67 5.38
CA GLU A 203 -3.80 -23.35 5.91
C GLU A 203 -5.00 -22.44 5.68
N TYR A 204 -5.52 -21.83 6.75
CA TYR A 204 -6.48 -20.74 6.62
C TYR A 204 -5.73 -19.50 6.16
N ALA A 205 -6.17 -18.93 5.04
CA ALA A 205 -5.68 -17.68 4.50
C ALA A 205 -6.70 -16.56 4.79
N PRO A 206 -6.55 -15.84 5.92
CA PRO A 206 -7.36 -14.66 6.22
C PRO A 206 -7.37 -13.66 5.06
N PRO A 207 -8.48 -12.93 4.88
CA PRO A 207 -8.54 -11.88 3.87
C PRO A 207 -7.44 -10.85 4.12
N PRO A 208 -6.98 -10.16 3.06
CA PRO A 208 -6.14 -8.98 3.20
C PRO A 208 -6.73 -7.99 4.20
N CYS A 209 -5.88 -7.43 5.03
CA CYS A 209 -6.26 -6.43 6.02
C CYS A 209 -5.22 -5.32 6.03
N VAL A 210 -5.43 -4.25 6.79
CA VAL A 210 -4.44 -3.19 6.97
C VAL A 210 -4.31 -2.80 8.43
N HIS A 211 -3.27 -2.07 8.74
CA HIS A 211 -3.10 -1.38 9.98
C HIS A 211 -3.14 0.13 9.73
N ARG A 212 -3.50 0.90 10.75
CA ARG A 212 -3.20 2.33 10.77
C ARG A 212 -1.70 2.53 10.85
N PHE A 213 -1.16 3.48 10.08
CA PHE A 213 0.25 3.85 10.10
C PHE A 213 0.70 4.25 11.50
N LEU A 214 -0.06 5.13 12.15
CA LEU A 214 0.16 5.53 13.54
C LEU A 214 -0.94 4.97 14.45
N SER A 215 -0.55 4.53 15.64
CA SER A 215 -1.51 4.06 16.66
C SER A 215 -2.23 5.25 17.29
N ASP A 216 -3.43 5.03 17.83
CA ASP A 216 -4.21 6.07 18.50
C ASP A 216 -3.47 6.65 19.72
N SER A 217 -3.66 7.95 19.97
CA SER A 217 -3.12 8.61 21.15
C SER A 217 -3.82 8.12 22.41
N ILE A 218 -3.06 8.06 23.49
CA ILE A 218 -3.63 7.81 24.80
C ILE A 218 -4.23 9.13 25.30
N PRO A 219 -5.51 9.18 25.70
CA PRO A 219 -6.12 10.39 26.24
C PRO A 219 -5.26 10.96 27.35
N LYS A 220 -5.06 12.28 27.33
CA LYS A 220 -4.37 12.95 28.42
C LYS A 220 -5.27 12.86 29.65
N GLU A 221 -4.84 12.12 30.67
CA GLU A 221 -5.56 12.17 31.92
C GLU A 221 -5.37 13.55 32.54
N GLY A 222 -6.50 14.19 32.86
CA GLY A 222 -6.56 15.44 33.61
C GLY A 222 -6.03 15.23 35.02
N GLY A 223 -4.71 15.09 35.15
CA GLY A 223 -4.08 15.12 36.45
C GLY A 223 -4.14 16.54 36.98
N ASN A 224 -4.74 16.72 38.16
CA ASN A 224 -4.28 17.68 39.17
C ASN A 224 -2.80 17.38 39.60
N GLY A 225 -1.93 17.01 38.65
CA GLY A 225 -0.75 16.17 38.82
C GLY A 225 0.57 16.94 38.82
N THR A 226 0.61 18.14 39.38
CA THR A 226 1.88 18.74 39.85
C THR A 226 2.00 18.75 41.36
N ALA A 227 0.91 18.52 42.09
CA ALA A 227 0.94 18.29 43.52
C ALA A 227 1.42 16.86 43.79
N ALA A 228 2.73 16.69 43.97
CA ALA A 228 3.20 15.55 44.75
C ALA A 228 2.45 15.59 46.09
N PRO A 229 1.91 14.48 46.64
CA PRO A 229 1.56 14.44 48.05
C PRO A 229 2.70 15.08 48.85
N GLY A 230 2.35 15.93 49.82
CA GLY A 230 3.31 16.68 50.61
C GLY A 230 4.45 15.79 51.11
N ALA A 231 5.64 16.37 51.19
CA ALA A 231 6.86 15.66 51.54
C ALA A 231 6.66 14.77 52.78
N GLN A 232 6.88 13.46 52.64
CA GLN A 232 6.68 12.52 53.73
C GLN A 232 8.01 12.20 54.40
N LYS A 233 8.08 12.34 55.73
CA LYS A 233 9.30 12.00 56.48
C LYS A 233 9.66 10.53 56.24
N GLY A 234 10.95 10.24 56.17
CA GLY A 234 11.49 8.90 56.01
C GLY A 234 11.95 8.56 54.59
N TYR A 235 12.62 7.42 54.47
CA TYR A 235 13.00 6.86 53.19
C TYR A 235 11.77 6.34 52.44
N CYS A 236 11.87 6.23 51.12
CA CYS A 236 10.75 5.83 50.28
C CYS A 236 10.39 4.34 50.41
N LEU A 237 9.10 4.07 50.56
CA LEU A 237 8.49 2.75 50.56
C LEU A 237 7.65 2.54 49.30
N THR A 238 7.50 1.29 48.85
CA THR A 238 6.54 0.89 47.82
C THR A 238 5.09 1.06 48.31
N PRO A 239 4.08 1.02 47.43
CA PRO A 239 2.67 1.02 47.85
C PRO A 239 2.32 -0.09 48.87
N SER A 240 3.02 -1.22 48.80
CA SER A 240 2.88 -2.34 49.75
C SER A 240 3.68 -2.17 51.05
N GLY A 241 4.29 -1.01 51.29
CA GLY A 241 5.06 -0.72 52.51
C GLY A 241 6.45 -1.34 52.59
N ARG A 242 6.97 -1.95 51.52
CA ARG A 242 8.35 -2.48 51.47
C ARG A 242 9.33 -1.35 51.12
N HIS A 243 10.61 -1.48 51.46
CA HIS A 243 11.61 -0.51 51.01
C HIS A 243 11.58 -0.38 49.49
N ALA A 244 11.43 0.84 48.96
CA ALA A 244 11.49 1.12 47.52
C ALA A 244 12.96 1.07 47.06
N GLY A 245 13.56 -0.12 47.09
CA GLY A 245 14.95 -0.32 46.63
C GLY A 245 15.15 0.16 45.18
N GLY A 246 16.38 0.50 44.83
CA GLY A 246 16.72 1.02 43.49
C GLY A 246 16.59 2.53 43.32
N GLY A 247 16.73 3.30 44.41
CA GLY A 247 16.94 4.76 44.31
C GLY A 247 18.30 5.05 43.68
N HIS A 248 18.33 5.82 42.60
CA HIS A 248 19.57 6.21 41.92
C HIS A 248 20.04 7.57 42.44
N ARG A 249 21.25 7.60 43.01
CA ARG A 249 21.85 8.83 43.54
C ARG A 249 22.04 9.85 42.41
N LEU A 250 21.37 10.99 42.55
CA LEU A 250 21.36 12.08 41.58
C LEU A 250 22.52 13.07 41.75
N ASP A 251 22.92 13.29 43.00
CA ASP A 251 24.07 14.08 43.42
C ASP A 251 24.53 13.62 44.82
N SER A 252 25.57 14.23 45.36
CA SER A 252 26.05 13.98 46.73
C SER A 252 26.13 15.25 47.57
N ILE A 253 25.28 16.25 47.27
CA ILE A 253 25.28 17.55 47.94
C ILE A 253 24.60 17.42 49.31
N ASP A 254 25.23 17.97 50.35
CA ASP A 254 24.71 17.98 51.73
C ASP A 254 24.71 19.40 52.30
N VAL A 255 23.60 20.08 52.11
CA VAL A 255 23.33 21.42 52.66
C VAL A 255 22.14 21.40 53.63
N GLY A 256 21.83 20.21 54.16
CA GLY A 256 20.70 20.00 55.06
C GLY A 256 19.33 19.96 54.37
N ASP A 257 18.29 19.89 55.20
CA ASP A 257 16.89 19.96 54.81
C ASP A 257 16.42 21.42 54.75
N THR A 258 16.61 22.06 53.60
CA THR A 258 16.16 23.44 53.35
C THR A 258 15.16 23.48 52.20
N PRO A 259 14.21 24.45 52.16
CA PRO A 259 13.24 24.57 51.07
C PRO A 259 13.89 24.65 49.67
N ALA A 260 14.98 25.42 49.54
CA ALA A 260 15.74 25.51 48.29
C ALA A 260 16.31 24.15 47.87
N ARG A 261 16.85 23.38 48.83
CA ARG A 261 17.41 22.05 48.56
C ARG A 261 16.34 21.02 48.21
N GLN A 262 15.19 21.06 48.88
CA GLN A 262 14.05 20.21 48.54
C GLN A 262 13.56 20.49 47.11
N ALA A 263 13.40 21.78 46.75
CA ALA A 263 12.98 22.19 45.41
C ALA A 263 13.97 21.74 44.33
N GLU A 264 15.27 21.97 44.53
CA GLU A 264 16.32 21.54 43.60
C GLU A 264 16.32 20.01 43.43
N CYS A 265 16.19 19.25 44.52
CA CYS A 265 16.15 17.79 44.44
C CYS A 265 14.90 17.29 43.70
N LEU A 266 13.73 17.85 43.99
CA LEU A 266 12.48 17.53 43.31
C LEU A 266 12.56 17.80 41.79
N GLU A 267 13.07 18.96 41.40
CA GLU A 267 13.28 19.31 39.99
C GLU A 267 14.27 18.35 39.31
N LYS A 268 15.34 17.98 40.01
CA LYS A 268 16.32 17.00 39.52
C LYS A 268 15.71 15.61 39.34
N CYS A 269 14.85 15.16 40.24
CA CYS A 269 14.13 13.90 40.10
C CYS A 269 13.14 13.93 38.93
N ARG A 270 12.37 15.02 38.79
CA ARG A 270 11.40 15.21 37.70
C ARG A 270 12.08 15.29 36.34
N SER A 271 13.17 16.04 36.22
CA SER A 271 13.95 16.13 34.97
C SER A 271 14.63 14.82 34.56
N LYS A 272 14.75 13.84 35.47
CA LYS A 272 15.18 12.48 35.14
C LYS A 272 14.04 11.52 34.87
N GLY A 273 12.79 11.97 34.97
CA GLY A 273 11.59 11.18 34.75
C GLY A 273 11.32 10.14 35.84
N ALA A 274 11.74 10.40 37.08
CA ALA A 274 11.52 9.49 38.19
C ALA A 274 10.01 9.38 38.54
N LEU A 275 9.62 8.29 39.19
CA LEU A 275 8.29 8.06 39.79
C LEU A 275 8.20 8.54 41.25
N GLY A 276 9.33 8.93 41.82
CA GLY A 276 9.43 9.50 43.14
C GLY A 276 10.83 10.03 43.41
N CYS A 277 10.96 10.77 44.49
CA CYS A 277 12.20 11.44 44.88
C CYS A 277 12.50 11.19 46.35
N MET A 278 13.78 11.17 46.70
CA MET A 278 14.23 11.07 48.08
C MET A 278 15.41 12.00 48.34
N LEU A 279 15.31 12.82 49.38
CA LEU A 279 16.39 13.67 49.86
C LEU A 279 16.95 13.08 51.16
N ILE A 280 18.27 12.96 51.23
CA ILE A 280 19.00 12.48 52.40
C ILE A 280 20.04 13.53 52.81
N TRP A 281 20.15 13.84 54.10
CA TRP A 281 21.09 14.83 54.63
C TRP A 281 21.79 14.38 55.92
N ASN A 282 22.95 14.97 56.25
CA ASN A 282 23.68 14.74 57.50
C ASN A 282 23.97 13.25 57.80
N GLN A 283 24.26 12.46 56.76
CA GLN A 283 24.68 11.05 56.85
C GLN A 283 25.48 10.62 55.60
N TRP A 284 26.18 9.48 55.67
CA TRP A 284 27.16 9.06 54.64
C TRP A 284 26.58 8.91 53.22
N ASN A 285 25.31 8.53 53.10
CA ASN A 285 24.58 8.36 51.84
C ASN A 285 23.72 9.59 51.48
N ARG A 286 24.05 10.78 52.00
CA ARG A 286 23.43 12.06 51.63
C ARG A 286 23.37 12.32 50.13
N GLY A 287 22.42 13.15 49.74
CA GLY A 287 22.18 13.57 48.37
C GLY A 287 20.73 13.39 47.95
N CYS A 288 20.47 13.76 46.70
CA CYS A 288 19.17 13.56 46.06
C CYS A 288 19.13 12.18 45.37
N TYR A 289 17.99 11.48 45.41
CA TYR A 289 17.80 10.16 44.79
C TYR A 289 16.50 10.11 44.00
N GLY A 290 16.59 9.68 42.75
CA GLY A 290 15.42 9.41 41.89
C GLY A 290 15.01 7.96 41.98
N HIS A 291 13.73 7.70 42.22
CA HIS A 291 13.15 6.35 42.21
C HIS A 291 12.41 6.09 40.90
N PHE A 292 12.77 5.03 40.18
CA PHE A 292 12.18 4.64 38.89
C PHE A 292 11.28 3.40 38.99
N ARG A 293 10.86 3.09 40.22
CA ARG A 293 9.90 2.05 40.56
C ARG A 293 8.79 2.69 41.40
N ALA A 294 7.65 2.04 41.49
CA ALA A 294 6.50 2.56 42.23
C ALA A 294 6.87 2.96 43.67
N VAL A 295 6.60 4.22 44.02
CA VAL A 295 6.77 4.79 45.36
C VAL A 295 5.38 5.07 45.93
N GLY A 296 5.14 4.68 47.17
CA GLY A 296 3.87 4.89 47.87
C GLY A 296 3.95 5.95 48.96
N LYS A 297 4.84 5.76 49.94
CA LYS A 297 4.89 6.59 51.15
C LYS A 297 6.27 6.67 51.79
N GLY A 298 6.46 7.63 52.70
CA GLY A 298 7.64 7.72 53.55
C GLY A 298 7.57 6.78 54.76
N SER A 299 8.73 6.36 55.27
CA SER A 299 8.82 5.44 56.43
C SER A 299 8.70 6.11 57.80
N GLY A 300 8.69 7.44 57.88
CA GLY A 300 8.76 8.21 59.14
C GLY A 300 10.17 8.39 59.72
N HIS A 301 11.20 7.77 59.13
CA HIS A 301 12.58 7.87 59.61
C HIS A 301 13.13 9.31 59.53
N GLN A 302 14.01 9.69 60.45
CA GLN A 302 14.67 11.01 60.44
C GLN A 302 15.69 11.11 59.30
N LYS A 303 16.13 12.33 58.96
CA LYS A 303 17.18 12.60 57.95
C LYS A 303 16.86 12.16 56.51
N HIS A 304 15.60 11.86 56.24
CA HIS A 304 15.10 11.47 54.93
C HIS A 304 13.78 12.16 54.66
N LEU A 305 13.57 12.51 53.40
CA LEU A 305 12.31 13.05 52.91
C LEU A 305 11.96 12.34 51.61
N CYS A 306 10.76 11.79 51.52
CA CYS A 306 10.28 11.03 50.38
C CYS A 306 9.09 11.74 49.71
N TRP A 307 9.10 11.73 48.37
CA TRP A 307 7.99 12.16 47.54
C TRP A 307 7.60 11.04 46.58
N ALA A 308 6.33 10.66 46.58
CA ALA A 308 5.74 9.85 45.54
C ALA A 308 5.17 10.77 44.46
N PHE A 309 5.39 10.48 43.19
CA PHE A 309 4.76 11.24 42.11
C PHE A 309 3.53 10.49 41.61
N ALA A 310 2.40 11.18 41.59
CA ALA A 310 1.17 10.69 40.97
C ALA A 310 1.19 11.06 39.48
N ASP A 311 2.04 10.38 38.70
CA ASP A 311 2.12 10.52 37.24
C ASP A 311 1.62 9.21 36.61
N SER A 312 0.50 9.25 35.88
CA SER A 312 -0.01 8.11 35.13
C SER A 312 0.76 7.88 33.83
N GLY A 313 1.59 8.84 33.41
CA GLY A 313 2.31 8.82 32.14
C GLY A 313 1.44 9.15 30.93
N ALA A 314 0.13 9.31 31.11
CA ALA A 314 -0.86 9.59 30.05
C ALA A 314 -0.72 11.03 29.55
N SER A 315 0.27 11.25 28.68
CA SER A 315 0.67 12.59 28.22
C SER A 315 -0.14 13.11 27.02
N GLY A 316 -1.10 12.35 26.51
CA GLY A 316 -1.89 12.75 25.34
C GLY A 316 -1.25 12.41 23.99
N TYR A 317 -0.28 11.50 23.94
CA TYR A 317 0.48 11.18 22.72
C TYR A 317 0.31 9.74 22.27
N SER A 318 0.60 9.52 20.99
CA SER A 318 0.89 8.21 20.40
C SER A 318 2.39 7.91 20.52
N TYR A 319 2.81 6.66 20.34
CA TYR A 319 4.23 6.27 20.48
C TYR A 319 4.71 5.44 19.29
N ALA A 320 6.02 5.49 19.05
CA ALA A 320 6.68 4.73 17.99
C ALA A 320 7.96 4.06 18.50
N LEU A 321 8.19 2.82 18.08
CA LEU A 321 9.46 2.12 18.28
C LEU A 321 10.34 2.36 17.05
N LEU A 322 11.47 3.04 17.22
CA LEU A 322 12.40 3.26 16.11
C LEU A 322 13.37 2.08 15.93
N ARG A 323 14.12 2.10 14.84
CA ARG A 323 15.13 1.09 14.56
C ARG A 323 16.27 1.14 15.58
N LYS A 324 16.87 -0.02 15.82
CA LYS A 324 18.01 -0.16 16.73
C LYS A 324 19.18 0.72 16.29
N GLY A 325 19.93 1.25 17.25
CA GLY A 325 21.10 2.09 16.94
C GLY A 325 20.76 3.52 16.50
N ARG A 326 19.53 3.99 16.75
CA ARG A 326 19.12 5.37 16.51
C ARG A 326 18.86 6.10 17.84
N LEU A 327 18.67 7.41 17.75
CA LEU A 327 18.13 8.25 18.81
C LEU A 327 16.74 8.73 18.38
N CYS A 328 15.90 9.06 19.36
CA CYS A 328 14.70 9.85 19.09
C CYS A 328 15.11 11.21 18.49
N PRO A 329 14.39 11.73 17.49
CA PRO A 329 14.52 13.13 17.09
C PRO A 329 14.25 14.06 18.28
N ALA A 330 14.91 15.22 18.27
CA ALA A 330 14.76 16.20 19.33
C ALA A 330 13.29 16.61 19.52
N GLY A 331 12.83 16.62 20.77
CA GLY A 331 11.45 16.96 21.14
C GLY A 331 10.48 15.76 21.15
N THR A 332 10.92 14.60 20.65
CA THR A 332 10.12 13.37 20.61
C THR A 332 10.46 12.39 21.73
N GLU A 333 11.47 12.71 22.55
CA GLU A 333 11.90 11.87 23.66
C GLU A 333 10.78 11.70 24.70
N ILE A 334 10.62 10.48 25.20
CA ILE A 334 9.78 10.20 26.35
C ILE A 334 10.41 10.81 27.61
N ALA A 335 9.62 11.60 28.35
CA ALA A 335 10.13 12.44 29.43
C ALA A 335 10.06 11.77 30.81
N SER A 336 9.16 10.80 31.02
CA SER A 336 9.00 10.12 32.31
C SER A 336 9.00 8.59 32.21
N MET A 337 9.39 7.94 33.30
CA MET A 337 9.31 6.50 33.45
C MET A 337 7.87 6.00 33.36
N ALA A 338 6.90 6.78 33.87
CA ALA A 338 5.48 6.45 33.77
C ALA A 338 5.04 6.44 32.30
N GLU A 339 5.42 7.48 31.55
CA GLU A 339 5.16 7.57 30.10
C GLU A 339 5.82 6.41 29.35
N CYS A 340 7.05 6.02 29.70
CA CYS A 340 7.75 4.88 29.09
C CYS A 340 7.07 3.53 29.36
N GLN A 341 6.62 3.31 30.61
CA GLN A 341 5.86 2.11 30.98
C GLN A 341 4.56 2.00 30.17
N LEU A 342 3.88 3.13 30.01
CA LEU A 342 2.65 3.22 29.24
C LEU A 342 2.89 3.00 27.74
N ALA A 343 3.93 3.63 27.18
CA ALA A 343 4.33 3.47 25.78
C ALA A 343 4.69 2.02 25.42
N LEU A 344 5.42 1.31 26.29
CA LEU A 344 5.72 -0.11 26.12
C LEU A 344 4.44 -0.95 26.04
N LYS A 345 3.47 -0.66 26.91
CA LYS A 345 2.18 -1.35 26.95
C LYS A 345 1.38 -1.10 25.67
N THR A 346 1.28 0.15 25.21
CA THR A 346 0.51 0.48 24.00
C THR A 346 1.13 -0.03 22.72
N LEU A 347 2.46 -0.11 22.67
CA LEU A 347 3.17 -0.75 21.55
C LEU A 347 3.12 -2.29 21.59
N GLY A 348 2.46 -2.89 22.61
CA GLY A 348 2.37 -4.35 22.76
C GLY A 348 3.73 -5.02 23.01
N LEU A 349 4.72 -4.28 23.51
CA LEU A 349 6.07 -4.79 23.67
C LEU A 349 6.17 -5.67 24.91
N THR A 350 6.50 -6.94 24.70
CA THR A 350 6.63 -7.90 25.80
C THR A 350 7.80 -7.55 26.73
N ILE A 351 7.57 -7.75 28.04
CA ILE A 351 8.57 -7.58 29.10
C ILE A 351 8.83 -8.95 29.72
N ARG A 352 10.03 -9.48 29.53
CA ARG A 352 10.48 -10.80 30.05
C ARG A 352 11.57 -10.68 31.10
N ARG A 353 12.28 -9.53 31.14
CA ARG A 353 13.37 -9.23 32.07
C ARG A 353 13.04 -7.97 32.87
N SER A 354 13.63 -7.86 34.05
CA SER A 354 13.53 -6.66 34.87
C SER A 354 14.08 -5.43 34.15
N TRP A 355 13.55 -4.25 34.45
CA TRP A 355 14.03 -2.98 33.94
C TRP A 355 15.52 -2.77 34.19
N TRP A 356 16.24 -2.39 33.14
CA TRP A 356 17.55 -1.77 33.28
C TRP A 356 17.38 -0.26 33.49
N ILE A 357 17.95 0.26 34.56
CA ILE A 357 17.97 1.70 34.89
C ILE A 357 19.43 2.04 35.19
N GLY A 358 20.02 2.98 34.44
CA GLY A 358 21.47 3.18 34.48
C GLY A 358 21.92 4.62 34.35
N ARG A 359 22.91 5.00 35.18
CA ARG A 359 23.53 6.34 35.27
C ARG A 359 24.99 6.38 34.86
N VAL A 360 25.52 5.32 34.27
CA VAL A 360 26.98 5.14 34.20
C VAL A 360 27.56 5.83 32.97
N SER A 361 28.55 6.69 33.21
CA SER A 361 29.41 7.35 32.22
C SER A 361 30.19 6.39 31.29
N GLU A 362 29.81 5.11 31.23
CA GLU A 362 30.54 4.02 30.58
C GLU A 362 29.66 3.08 29.74
N THR A 363 28.34 3.33 29.63
CA THR A 363 27.49 2.62 28.66
C THR A 363 26.82 3.62 27.73
N ASN A 364 27.21 3.57 26.45
CA ASN A 364 26.57 4.24 25.31
C ASN A 364 25.10 3.80 25.18
N ALA A 365 24.20 4.27 26.05
CA ALA A 365 22.78 3.97 26.03
C ALA A 365 21.96 5.25 25.77
N PRO A 366 20.83 5.16 25.04
CA PRO A 366 19.95 6.31 24.82
C PRO A 366 19.37 6.82 26.14
N THR A 367 19.29 8.15 26.28
CA THR A 367 18.49 8.79 27.33
C THR A 367 17.01 8.47 27.14
N GLY A 368 16.27 8.28 28.23
CA GLY A 368 14.84 7.99 28.20
C GLY A 368 14.54 6.53 27.88
N CYS A 369 13.43 6.31 27.17
CA CYS A 369 12.83 5.01 26.97
C CYS A 369 13.47 4.24 25.80
N SER A 370 13.90 3.00 26.04
CA SER A 370 14.35 2.11 24.96
C SER A 370 14.05 0.66 25.26
N TRP A 371 14.05 -0.16 24.21
CA TRP A 371 13.69 -1.56 24.29
C TRP A 371 14.64 -2.45 23.47
N SER A 372 14.85 -3.65 23.98
CA SER A 372 15.39 -4.79 23.24
C SER A 372 14.49 -5.99 23.52
N PRO A 373 14.53 -7.06 22.71
CA PRO A 373 13.62 -8.20 22.84
C PRO A 373 13.41 -8.67 24.29
N GLY A 374 12.23 -8.35 24.86
CA GLY A 374 11.85 -8.72 26.22
C GLY A 374 12.51 -7.93 27.36
N HIS A 375 13.29 -6.88 27.09
CA HIS A 375 14.09 -6.16 28.10
C HIS A 375 13.99 -4.64 27.95
N PRO A 376 13.20 -3.97 28.82
CA PRO A 376 13.03 -2.53 28.82
C PRO A 376 14.17 -1.79 29.52
N HIS A 377 14.49 -0.60 29.02
CA HIS A 377 15.62 0.23 29.46
C HIS A 377 15.17 1.67 29.69
N TRP A 378 15.66 2.28 30.78
CA TRP A 378 15.49 3.69 31.10
C TRP A 378 16.85 4.36 31.34
N GLY A 379 17.25 5.28 30.45
CA GLY A 379 18.50 6.04 30.56
C GLY A 379 18.32 7.35 31.30
N ILE A 380 19.08 7.59 32.37
CA ILE A 380 18.94 8.78 33.25
C ILE A 380 20.02 9.86 33.03
N HIS A 381 20.63 9.85 31.84
CA HIS A 381 21.73 10.74 31.44
C HIS A 381 21.24 12.08 30.87
N SER A 382 22.14 13.08 30.81
CA SER A 382 21.88 14.34 30.09
C SER A 382 22.24 14.26 28.61
N THR A 383 23.18 13.39 28.25
CA THR A 383 23.64 13.20 26.87
C THR A 383 23.24 11.81 26.38
N SER A 384 22.67 11.76 25.18
CA SER A 384 22.17 10.53 24.58
C SER A 384 23.18 9.99 23.55
N LYS A 385 23.43 8.68 23.54
CA LYS A 385 24.23 8.01 22.51
C LYS A 385 23.47 6.81 21.94
N PRO A 386 23.47 6.62 20.61
CA PRO A 386 22.81 5.47 20.00
C PRO A 386 23.50 4.15 20.42
N ARG A 387 22.71 3.08 20.51
CA ARG A 387 23.21 1.74 20.85
C ARG A 387 22.68 0.69 19.89
N GLY A 388 23.55 -0.05 19.22
CA GLY A 388 23.18 -0.94 18.11
C GLY A 388 22.18 -2.07 18.42
N HIS A 389 21.99 -2.44 19.69
CA HIS A 389 20.98 -3.45 20.08
C HIS A 389 19.72 -2.87 20.73
N LEU A 390 19.70 -1.57 21.04
CA LEU A 390 18.55 -0.90 21.65
C LEU A 390 17.79 -0.11 20.59
N ALA A 391 16.49 -0.32 20.55
CA ALA A 391 15.53 0.47 19.79
C ALA A 391 14.95 1.54 20.73
N PRO A 392 15.10 2.84 20.44
CA PRO A 392 14.49 3.87 21.27
C PRO A 392 12.98 3.92 21.04
N ILE A 393 12.25 4.25 22.11
CA ILE A 393 10.80 4.48 22.06
C ILE A 393 10.59 5.98 22.21
N CYS A 394 9.90 6.57 21.24
CA CYS A 394 9.68 8.00 21.15
C CYS A 394 8.18 8.28 21.12
N ARG A 395 7.78 9.51 21.44
CA ARG A 395 6.48 10.03 21.01
C ARG A 395 6.41 9.92 19.48
N ALA A 396 5.25 9.50 18.99
CA ALA A 396 5.01 9.42 17.56
C ALA A 396 5.24 10.79 16.93
N HIS A 397 5.88 10.80 15.77
CA HIS A 397 6.22 12.01 15.06
C HIS A 397 6.21 11.73 13.57
N VAL A 398 6.08 12.80 12.80
CA VAL A 398 6.31 12.80 11.37
C VAL A 398 7.40 13.80 11.04
N GLN A 399 8.12 13.54 9.96
CA GLN A 399 9.08 14.48 9.40
C GLN A 399 8.50 15.02 8.12
N VAL A 400 8.36 16.34 8.02
CA VAL A 400 7.85 17.04 6.85
C VAL A 400 9.04 17.62 6.12
N ASP A 401 9.11 17.42 4.80
CA ASP A 401 10.14 18.03 3.96
C ASP A 401 9.74 19.41 3.43
N ASP A 402 10.56 19.97 2.54
CA ASP A 402 10.36 21.25 1.88
C ASP A 402 9.16 21.27 0.91
N ASP A 403 8.78 20.11 0.37
CA ASP A 403 7.61 19.95 -0.49
C ASP A 403 6.31 19.68 0.31
N GLY A 404 6.39 19.63 1.65
CA GLY A 404 5.25 19.29 2.50
C GLY A 404 4.90 17.79 2.54
N LYS A 405 5.78 16.94 2.01
CA LYS A 405 5.65 15.48 2.01
C LYS A 405 6.18 14.89 3.31
N LEU A 406 5.66 13.73 3.67
CA LEU A 406 6.13 13.00 4.84
C LEU A 406 7.34 12.14 4.50
N LEU A 407 8.43 12.34 5.24
CA LEU A 407 9.58 11.44 5.25
C LEU A 407 9.28 10.25 6.15
N GLN A 408 9.57 9.05 5.65
CA GLN A 408 9.58 7.84 6.45
C GLN A 408 10.63 7.96 7.56
N LEU A 409 10.53 7.11 8.59
CA LEU A 409 11.50 7.11 9.71
C LEU A 409 12.93 6.72 9.29
N ASP A 410 13.13 6.29 8.04
CA ASP A 410 14.46 6.13 7.44
C ASP A 410 15.13 7.48 7.07
N GLY A 411 14.35 8.56 6.99
CA GLY A 411 14.77 9.94 6.67
C GLY A 411 15.08 10.17 5.18
N LYS A 412 14.65 9.26 4.30
CA LYS A 412 15.04 9.28 2.88
C LYS A 412 13.88 9.02 1.96
N THR A 413 13.06 8.03 2.28
CA THR A 413 11.88 7.71 1.49
C THR A 413 10.76 8.67 1.84
N LYS A 414 10.03 9.15 0.82
CA LYS A 414 8.95 10.13 0.98
C LYS A 414 7.59 9.54 0.59
N PHE A 415 6.50 10.10 1.10
CA PHE A 415 5.15 9.89 0.58
C PHE A 415 4.29 11.14 0.80
N SER A 416 3.33 11.37 -0.10
CA SER A 416 2.42 12.51 -0.01
C SER A 416 1.24 12.20 0.90
N VAL A 417 0.70 13.23 1.54
CA VAL A 417 -0.57 13.19 2.28
C VAL A 417 -1.40 14.42 1.93
N SER A 418 -2.71 14.29 2.02
CA SER A 418 -3.63 15.42 1.89
C SER A 418 -3.79 16.13 3.23
N TRP A 419 -3.27 17.35 3.33
CA TRP A 419 -3.38 18.19 4.51
C TRP A 419 -4.77 18.83 4.60
N LEU A 420 -5.49 18.54 5.68
CA LEU A 420 -6.80 19.14 5.96
C LEU A 420 -6.60 20.62 6.32
N GLY A 421 -7.25 21.50 5.57
CA GLY A 421 -7.12 22.95 5.73
C GLY A 421 -6.16 23.63 4.74
N GLY A 422 -5.58 22.88 3.78
CA GLY A 422 -4.86 23.45 2.65
C GLY A 422 -3.35 23.24 2.70
N ALA A 423 -2.59 24.33 2.82
CA ALA A 423 -1.13 24.32 2.67
C ALA A 423 -0.43 23.36 3.67
N PRO A 424 0.73 22.78 3.29
CA PRO A 424 1.49 21.92 4.18
C PRO A 424 2.12 22.71 5.34
N PRO A 425 2.40 22.04 6.47
CA PRO A 425 3.14 22.63 7.58
C PRO A 425 4.59 22.94 7.19
N PRO A 426 5.30 23.78 7.98
CA PRO A 426 6.73 24.02 7.78
C PRO A 426 7.55 22.73 7.81
N GLN A 427 8.67 22.71 7.09
CA GLN A 427 9.64 21.62 7.14
C GLN A 427 10.12 21.39 8.59
N GLY A 428 10.13 20.14 9.05
CA GLY A 428 10.56 19.85 10.41
C GLY A 428 10.13 18.50 10.94
N THR A 429 10.49 18.21 12.19
CA THR A 429 9.96 17.07 12.93
C THR A 429 8.82 17.55 13.83
N HIS A 430 7.65 16.96 13.65
CA HIS A 430 6.44 17.31 14.40
C HIS A 430 5.97 16.13 15.22
N VAL A 431 5.79 16.33 16.53
CA VAL A 431 5.11 15.36 17.39
C VAL A 431 3.64 15.33 16.99
N VAL A 432 3.03 14.15 16.96
CA VAL A 432 1.66 13.98 16.51
C VAL A 432 0.73 13.45 17.60
N ARG A 433 -0.55 13.76 17.45
CA ARG A 433 -1.65 13.11 18.13
C ARG A 433 -2.54 12.43 17.11
N VAL A 434 -2.93 11.20 17.40
CA VAL A 434 -3.85 10.43 16.57
C VAL A 434 -5.17 10.31 17.32
N GLU A 435 -6.25 10.74 16.67
CA GLU A 435 -7.60 10.60 17.20
C GLU A 435 -8.42 9.77 16.23
N THR A 436 -9.15 8.80 16.77
CA THR A 436 -10.18 8.07 16.03
C THR A 436 -11.53 8.51 16.53
N ARG A 437 -12.43 8.83 15.61
CA ARG A 437 -13.77 9.31 15.93
C ARG A 437 -14.80 8.81 14.93
N GLN A 438 -16.06 8.82 15.35
CA GLN A 438 -17.20 8.55 14.48
C GLN A 438 -17.22 9.48 13.26
N ALA A 439 -17.40 8.91 12.07
CA ALA A 439 -17.39 9.67 10.82
C ALA A 439 -18.75 10.31 10.51
N PHE A 440 -19.84 9.55 10.73
CA PHE A 440 -21.21 9.98 10.46
C PHE A 440 -22.13 9.66 11.64
N ASP A 441 -23.04 10.56 11.96
CA ASP A 441 -24.13 10.41 12.93
C ASP A 441 -25.44 9.92 12.30
N ARG A 442 -25.45 9.75 10.97
CA ARG A 442 -26.56 9.22 10.15
C ARG A 442 -26.03 8.35 9.02
N SER A 443 -26.91 7.65 8.32
CA SER A 443 -26.56 6.97 7.08
C SER A 443 -26.13 7.99 6.00
N PRO A 444 -24.92 7.84 5.42
CA PRO A 444 -24.41 8.74 4.40
C PRO A 444 -24.93 8.38 3.00
N SER A 445 -24.85 9.33 2.07
CA SER A 445 -24.96 9.04 0.64
C SER A 445 -23.72 8.30 0.12
N ARG A 446 -23.82 7.69 -1.08
CA ARG A 446 -22.69 7.07 -1.79
C ARG A 446 -21.46 8.00 -1.87
N VAL A 447 -21.69 9.26 -2.24
CA VAL A 447 -20.63 10.26 -2.41
C VAL A 447 -20.01 10.64 -1.07
N GLU A 448 -20.83 10.86 -0.05
CA GLU A 448 -20.35 11.15 1.31
C GLU A 448 -19.51 9.99 1.87
N LEU A 449 -19.98 8.75 1.68
CA LEU A 449 -19.30 7.55 2.15
C LEU A 449 -17.91 7.42 1.51
N LEU A 450 -17.84 7.45 0.17
CA LEU A 450 -16.58 7.26 -0.56
C LEU A 450 -15.57 8.40 -0.30
N ALA A 451 -16.05 9.61 -0.02
CA ALA A 451 -15.17 10.73 0.28
C ALA A 451 -14.54 10.69 1.69
N LYS A 452 -15.10 9.90 2.61
CA LYS A 452 -14.76 9.99 4.04
C LYS A 452 -14.35 8.66 4.67
N LEU A 453 -15.03 7.56 4.33
CA LEU A 453 -14.74 6.23 4.89
C LEU A 453 -13.71 5.51 4.06
N THR A 454 -12.66 5.10 4.74
CA THR A 454 -11.47 4.59 4.07
C THR A 454 -10.93 3.31 4.69
N PHE A 455 -11.30 3.01 5.93
CA PHE A 455 -11.08 1.70 6.52
C PHE A 455 -12.29 0.82 6.28
N GLY A 456 -12.03 -0.37 5.71
CA GLY A 456 -13.03 -1.40 5.56
C GLY A 456 -13.44 -2.00 6.90
N ALA A 457 -14.43 -2.90 6.85
CA ALA A 457 -14.84 -3.73 7.97
C ALA A 457 -15.05 -5.17 7.49
N PRO A 458 -14.90 -6.19 8.36
CA PRO A 458 -15.42 -7.51 8.08
C PRO A 458 -16.94 -7.45 7.86
N ARG A 459 -17.49 -8.38 7.08
CA ARG A 459 -18.94 -8.50 6.90
C ARG A 459 -19.62 -8.69 8.27
N PRO A 460 -20.63 -7.87 8.62
CA PRO A 460 -21.41 -8.06 9.84
C PRO A 460 -22.16 -9.40 9.82
N GLN A 461 -22.23 -10.08 10.98
CA GLN A 461 -22.99 -11.34 11.13
C GLN A 461 -24.50 -11.10 11.38
N GLY A 462 -24.88 -9.88 11.77
CA GLY A 462 -26.28 -9.52 12.04
C GLY A 462 -27.08 -9.17 10.78
N SER A 463 -28.39 -9.09 10.93
CA SER A 463 -29.26 -8.55 9.88
C SER A 463 -28.97 -7.07 9.66
N CYS A 464 -29.09 -6.65 8.41
CA CYS A 464 -29.04 -5.23 8.05
C CYS A 464 -30.12 -4.44 8.81
N SER A 465 -29.75 -3.26 9.30
CA SER A 465 -30.58 -2.39 10.15
C SER A 465 -31.31 -1.33 9.33
N GLU A 466 -30.61 -0.72 8.37
CA GLU A 466 -31.18 0.14 7.33
C GLU A 466 -30.74 -0.37 5.96
N CYS A 467 -31.67 -0.89 5.17
CA CYS A 467 -31.36 -1.64 3.96
C CYS A 467 -31.93 -1.01 2.69
N ASP A 468 -32.67 0.08 2.86
CA ASP A 468 -33.30 0.83 1.77
C ASP A 468 -32.30 1.86 1.24
N GLY A 469 -31.95 1.76 -0.05
CA GLY A 469 -31.05 2.69 -0.74
C GLY A 469 -29.68 2.08 -1.11
N ASP A 470 -28.82 2.94 -1.65
CA ASP A 470 -27.49 2.54 -2.15
C ASP A 470 -26.50 2.16 -1.04
N VAL A 471 -26.65 2.78 0.13
CA VAL A 471 -25.81 2.54 1.31
C VAL A 471 -26.67 1.84 2.36
N GLN A 472 -26.26 0.63 2.74
CA GLN A 472 -26.90 -0.11 3.81
C GLN A 472 -26.15 0.10 5.12
N ALA A 473 -26.83 0.05 6.26
CA ALA A 473 -26.24 0.24 7.58
C ALA A 473 -26.54 -0.94 8.52
N TYR A 474 -25.53 -1.32 9.30
CA TYR A 474 -25.57 -2.41 10.27
C TYR A 474 -25.18 -1.87 11.65
N TYR A 475 -26.15 -1.77 12.57
CA TYR A 475 -25.94 -1.15 13.90
C TYR A 475 -25.32 -2.10 14.93
N GLY A 476 -25.32 -3.41 14.63
CA GLY A 476 -24.88 -4.42 15.59
C GLY A 476 -25.84 -4.48 16.78
N THR A 477 -25.34 -4.14 17.97
CA THR A 477 -26.14 -4.12 19.21
C THR A 477 -26.80 -2.77 19.48
N GLU A 478 -26.47 -1.74 18.70
CA GLU A 478 -27.00 -0.39 18.86
C GLU A 478 -28.36 -0.22 18.18
N THR A 479 -29.10 0.82 18.55
CA THR A 479 -30.43 1.13 17.98
C THR A 479 -30.41 2.23 16.93
N ALA A 480 -29.27 2.89 16.74
CA ALA A 480 -29.07 3.98 15.78
C ALA A 480 -27.60 4.01 15.31
N VAL A 481 -27.31 4.84 14.31
CA VAL A 481 -25.96 5.05 13.80
C VAL A 481 -25.01 5.49 14.93
N SER A 482 -23.91 4.76 15.07
CA SER A 482 -22.87 4.97 16.07
C SER A 482 -21.49 4.71 15.46
N GLU A 483 -20.42 4.93 16.22
CA GLU A 483 -19.06 4.57 15.79
C GLU A 483 -18.90 3.08 15.44
N SER A 484 -19.68 2.19 16.06
CA SER A 484 -19.65 0.74 15.77
C SER A 484 -20.47 0.35 14.54
N THR A 485 -21.20 1.29 13.92
CA THR A 485 -21.96 1.02 12.69
C THR A 485 -21.01 0.64 11.55
N ILE A 486 -21.41 -0.39 10.80
CA ILE A 486 -20.77 -0.78 9.55
C ILE A 486 -21.70 -0.41 8.41
N PHE A 487 -21.17 0.31 7.42
CA PHE A 487 -21.89 0.64 6.19
C PHE A 487 -21.50 -0.31 5.07
N GLU A 488 -22.44 -0.69 4.21
CA GLU A 488 -22.21 -1.47 3.00
C GLU A 488 -22.51 -0.66 1.75
N LEU A 489 -21.62 -0.71 0.76
CA LEU A 489 -21.77 -0.11 -0.56
C LEU A 489 -21.20 -1.08 -1.60
N ASP A 490 -22.02 -1.48 -2.58
CA ASP A 490 -21.65 -2.42 -3.66
C ASP A 490 -20.97 -3.71 -3.14
N GLY A 491 -21.42 -4.23 -2.00
CA GLY A 491 -20.86 -5.44 -1.37
C GLY A 491 -19.55 -5.23 -0.59
N LYS A 492 -19.03 -4.00 -0.51
CA LYS A 492 -17.90 -3.62 0.35
C LYS A 492 -18.40 -3.04 1.66
N PHE A 493 -17.71 -3.36 2.75
CA PHE A 493 -18.08 -2.95 4.11
C PHE A 493 -17.08 -1.94 4.65
N TYR A 494 -17.59 -0.87 5.29
CA TYR A 494 -16.80 0.25 5.78
C TYR A 494 -17.10 0.51 7.26
N LYS A 495 -16.05 0.82 8.01
CA LYS A 495 -16.18 1.21 9.41
C LYS A 495 -16.61 2.68 9.51
N ASN A 496 -17.60 2.98 10.36
CA ASN A 496 -18.04 4.37 10.60
C ASN A 496 -17.06 5.17 11.48
N SER A 497 -15.79 5.23 11.08
CA SER A 497 -14.75 5.91 11.84
C SER A 497 -13.71 6.55 10.93
N GLU A 498 -13.25 7.73 11.29
CA GLU A 498 -12.05 8.37 10.74
C GLU A 498 -10.90 8.27 11.74
N SER A 499 -9.68 8.10 11.24
CA SER A 499 -8.46 8.24 12.05
C SER A 499 -7.66 9.43 11.52
N LEU A 500 -7.49 10.45 12.35
CA LEU A 500 -6.86 11.72 12.00
C LEU A 500 -5.57 11.91 12.79
N VAL A 501 -4.56 12.43 12.12
CA VAL A 501 -3.25 12.73 12.69
C VAL A 501 -3.08 14.25 12.73
N SER A 502 -3.08 14.82 13.92
CA SER A 502 -2.88 16.25 14.15
C SER A 502 -1.47 16.52 14.66
N LEU A 503 -0.83 17.57 14.14
CA LEU A 503 0.45 18.02 14.65
C LEU A 503 0.26 18.75 15.99
N VAL A 504 1.15 18.54 16.94
CA VAL A 504 1.01 19.10 18.30
C VAL A 504 1.40 20.59 18.33
N ASP A 505 2.34 20.97 17.48
CA ASP A 505 2.94 22.29 17.39
C ASP A 505 2.38 23.14 16.24
N SER A 506 1.41 22.61 15.47
CA SER A 506 0.75 23.34 14.39
C SER A 506 -0.71 22.90 14.23
N PRO A 507 -1.58 23.71 13.59
CA PRO A 507 -2.99 23.36 13.41
C PRO A 507 -3.23 22.30 12.32
N HIS A 508 -2.18 21.86 11.62
CA HIS A 508 -2.31 20.96 10.48
C HIS A 508 -2.70 19.55 10.91
N THR A 509 -3.59 18.95 10.13
CA THR A 509 -4.07 17.59 10.33
C THR A 509 -4.08 16.88 8.99
N PHE A 510 -3.84 15.57 8.99
CA PHE A 510 -4.01 14.73 7.81
C PHE A 510 -4.66 13.41 8.21
N ARG A 511 -5.22 12.70 7.24
CA ARG A 511 -5.79 11.37 7.44
C ARG A 511 -4.69 10.35 7.74
N ASN A 512 -4.89 9.48 8.73
CA ASN A 512 -3.95 8.41 9.07
C ASN A 512 -3.96 7.31 7.99
N PRO A 513 -2.87 7.13 7.20
CA PRO A 513 -2.88 6.19 6.09
C PRO A 513 -2.91 4.72 6.54
N PRO A 514 -3.37 3.80 5.68
CA PRO A 514 -3.17 2.37 5.89
C PRO A 514 -1.71 1.97 5.65
N VAL A 515 -1.30 0.90 6.32
CA VAL A 515 -0.09 0.13 6.01
C VAL A 515 -0.43 -1.35 6.05
N PHE A 516 0.11 -2.12 5.11
CA PHE A 516 -0.09 -3.57 5.16
C PHE A 516 0.67 -4.19 6.34
N LEU A 517 1.87 -3.68 6.66
CA LEU A 517 2.71 -4.19 7.74
C LEU A 517 2.92 -3.16 8.84
N ARG A 518 2.77 -3.52 10.12
CA ARG A 518 3.32 -2.70 11.23
C ARG A 518 4.78 -3.00 11.48
N SER A 519 5.16 -4.27 11.29
CA SER A 519 6.52 -4.73 11.51
C SER A 519 6.81 -5.93 10.63
N VAL A 520 8.04 -5.99 10.11
CA VAL A 520 8.54 -7.16 9.36
C VAL A 520 8.62 -8.46 10.18
N SER A 521 8.33 -8.41 11.48
CA SER A 521 8.35 -9.55 12.40
C SER A 521 6.97 -9.92 12.94
N GLU A 522 5.90 -9.30 12.44
CA GLU A 522 4.55 -9.66 12.86
C GLU A 522 4.13 -11.04 12.31
N PRO A 523 3.22 -11.76 12.98
CA PRO A 523 2.70 -13.02 12.47
C PRO A 523 2.03 -12.83 11.10
N GLY A 524 2.36 -13.66 10.13
CA GLY A 524 1.79 -13.58 8.78
C GLY A 524 2.37 -12.48 7.88
N ALA A 525 3.46 -11.80 8.29
CA ALA A 525 4.05 -10.69 7.55
C ALA A 525 4.34 -10.99 6.06
N ASP A 526 4.87 -12.18 5.74
CA ASP A 526 5.17 -12.54 4.34
C ASP A 526 3.91 -12.58 3.46
N ARG A 527 2.79 -13.07 4.00
CA ARG A 527 1.48 -13.07 3.31
C ARG A 527 0.96 -11.66 3.15
N GLN A 528 1.11 -10.86 4.19
CA GLN A 528 0.61 -9.49 4.23
C GLN A 528 1.38 -8.58 3.26
N ALA A 529 2.68 -8.80 3.08
CA ALA A 529 3.48 -8.20 2.03
C ALA A 529 3.03 -8.63 0.63
N ALA A 530 2.66 -9.91 0.43
CA ALA A 530 2.09 -10.37 -0.82
C ALA A 530 0.71 -9.75 -1.10
N ALA A 531 -0.12 -9.56 -0.08
CA ALA A 531 -1.42 -8.90 -0.20
C ALA A 531 -1.29 -7.43 -0.62
N GLU A 532 -0.22 -6.74 -0.24
CA GLU A 532 0.06 -5.38 -0.73
C GLU A 532 0.36 -5.37 -2.24
N VAL A 533 1.08 -6.38 -2.73
CA VAL A 533 1.33 -6.56 -4.17
C VAL A 533 0.02 -6.84 -4.89
N GLU A 534 -0.82 -7.73 -4.37
CA GLU A 534 -2.15 -8.01 -4.92
C GLU A 534 -3.00 -6.72 -4.95
N ALA A 535 -2.97 -5.89 -3.90
CA ALA A 535 -3.70 -4.63 -3.87
C ALA A 535 -3.24 -3.64 -4.95
N LEU A 536 -1.93 -3.56 -5.24
CA LEU A 536 -1.43 -2.76 -6.37
C LEU A 536 -1.91 -3.32 -7.71
N LEU A 537 -1.82 -4.65 -7.89
CA LEU A 537 -2.28 -5.29 -9.13
C LEU A 537 -3.78 -5.08 -9.34
N ASP A 538 -4.59 -5.19 -8.30
CA ASP A 538 -6.02 -4.91 -8.34
C ASP A 538 -6.30 -3.44 -8.65
N HIS A 539 -5.53 -2.51 -8.08
CA HIS A 539 -5.64 -1.09 -8.38
C HIS A 539 -5.34 -0.80 -9.86
N LEU A 540 -4.27 -1.36 -10.42
CA LEU A 540 -3.95 -1.24 -11.84
C LEU A 540 -4.99 -1.94 -12.73
N PHE A 541 -5.49 -3.10 -12.32
CA PHE A 541 -6.48 -3.85 -13.08
C PHE A 541 -7.80 -3.09 -13.23
N HIS A 542 -8.26 -2.40 -12.17
CA HIS A 542 -9.49 -1.61 -12.18
C HIS A 542 -9.31 -0.18 -12.69
N HIS A 543 -8.07 0.26 -12.98
CA HIS A 543 -7.80 1.58 -13.52
C HIS A 543 -8.53 1.80 -14.86
N GLN A 544 -9.03 3.01 -15.09
CA GLN A 544 -9.89 3.34 -16.24
C GLN A 544 -9.26 3.04 -17.61
N ASN A 545 -7.94 3.15 -17.72
CA ASN A 545 -7.19 2.87 -18.94
C ASN A 545 -7.06 1.38 -19.24
N THR A 546 -7.06 0.49 -18.24
CA THR A 546 -6.69 -0.92 -18.42
C THR A 546 -7.54 -1.62 -19.48
N PRO A 547 -8.89 -1.48 -19.50
CA PRO A 547 -9.72 -2.05 -20.56
C PRO A 547 -9.37 -1.53 -21.96
N VAL A 548 -9.05 -0.23 -22.08
CA VAL A 548 -8.76 0.44 -23.35
C VAL A 548 -7.37 0.04 -23.86
N PHE A 549 -6.38 0.10 -22.97
CA PHE A 549 -4.99 -0.26 -23.25
C PHE A 549 -4.89 -1.73 -23.68
N ILE A 550 -5.41 -2.65 -22.88
CA ILE A 550 -5.39 -4.08 -23.21
C ILE A 550 -6.22 -4.36 -24.46
N GLY A 551 -7.39 -3.73 -24.60
CA GLY A 551 -8.25 -3.86 -25.79
C GLY A 551 -7.51 -3.49 -27.08
N ARG A 552 -6.88 -2.31 -27.13
CA ARG A 552 -6.07 -1.87 -28.29
C ARG A 552 -4.96 -2.86 -28.61
N ARG A 553 -4.25 -3.39 -27.60
CA ARG A 553 -3.18 -4.37 -27.79
C ARG A 553 -3.69 -5.70 -28.34
N LEU A 554 -4.83 -6.18 -27.86
CA LEU A 554 -5.44 -7.41 -28.37
C LEU A 554 -5.86 -7.24 -29.83
N ILE A 555 -6.50 -6.12 -30.18
CA ILE A 555 -6.87 -5.81 -31.57
C ILE A 555 -5.65 -5.81 -32.50
N GLN A 556 -4.56 -5.14 -32.10
CA GLN A 556 -3.31 -5.12 -32.84
C GLN A 556 -2.69 -6.51 -33.02
N ARG A 557 -2.76 -7.35 -31.97
CA ARG A 557 -2.25 -8.73 -32.03
C ARG A 557 -3.13 -9.67 -32.86
N PHE A 558 -4.42 -9.37 -33.00
CA PHE A 558 -5.36 -10.16 -33.80
C PHE A 558 -5.58 -9.63 -35.21
N GLY A 559 -4.77 -8.66 -35.66
CA GLY A 559 -4.58 -8.39 -37.09
C GLY A 559 -5.07 -7.04 -37.58
N GLN A 560 -5.39 -6.07 -36.70
CA GLN A 560 -5.74 -4.71 -37.10
C GLN A 560 -4.74 -3.70 -36.51
N SER A 561 -3.88 -3.11 -37.34
CA SER A 561 -2.81 -2.20 -36.89
C SER A 561 -3.34 -0.85 -36.39
N ASN A 562 -4.32 -0.29 -37.10
CA ASN A 562 -4.93 1.01 -36.78
C ASN A 562 -6.45 0.86 -36.57
N PRO A 563 -6.89 0.40 -35.39
CA PRO A 563 -8.30 0.17 -35.13
C PRO A 563 -9.09 1.46 -34.95
N SER A 564 -10.33 1.49 -35.44
CA SER A 564 -11.19 2.66 -35.26
C SER A 564 -11.51 2.93 -33.78
N PRO A 565 -11.83 4.20 -33.41
CA PRO A 565 -12.26 4.53 -32.05
C PRO A 565 -13.51 3.75 -31.60
N GLY A 566 -14.39 3.41 -32.54
CA GLY A 566 -15.56 2.56 -32.29
C GLY A 566 -15.19 1.14 -31.85
N TYR A 567 -14.20 0.55 -32.53
CA TYR A 567 -13.72 -0.79 -32.24
C TYR A 567 -13.00 -0.88 -30.89
N ILE A 568 -12.14 0.10 -30.57
CA ILE A 568 -11.48 0.17 -29.26
C ILE A 568 -12.53 0.26 -28.14
N ARG A 569 -13.54 1.13 -28.30
CA ARG A 569 -14.63 1.28 -27.33
C ARG A 569 -15.38 -0.04 -27.11
N ALA A 570 -15.76 -0.72 -28.18
CA ALA A 570 -16.51 -1.98 -28.09
C ALA A 570 -15.74 -3.08 -27.35
N VAL A 571 -14.42 -3.21 -27.60
CA VAL A 571 -13.58 -4.19 -26.90
C VAL A 571 -13.40 -3.80 -25.43
N GLY A 572 -13.19 -2.52 -25.14
CA GLY A 572 -13.10 -2.02 -23.76
C GLY A 572 -14.40 -2.21 -22.97
N GLU A 573 -15.57 -2.03 -23.60
CA GLU A 573 -16.88 -2.31 -22.98
C GLU A 573 -17.10 -3.80 -22.71
N ALA A 574 -16.70 -4.67 -23.64
CA ALA A 574 -16.78 -6.11 -23.44
C ALA A 574 -15.91 -6.58 -22.27
N PHE A 575 -14.72 -5.99 -22.12
CA PHE A 575 -13.85 -6.23 -20.96
C PHE A 575 -14.53 -5.81 -19.65
N ARG A 576 -15.20 -4.65 -19.61
CA ARG A 576 -15.85 -4.13 -18.39
C ARG A 576 -17.09 -4.92 -18.00
N THR A 577 -17.91 -5.30 -18.98
CA THR A 577 -19.24 -5.88 -18.76
C THR A 577 -19.27 -7.41 -18.77
N GLY A 578 -18.28 -8.03 -19.40
CA GLY A 578 -18.28 -9.47 -19.64
C GLY A 578 -19.37 -9.93 -20.61
N ALA A 579 -19.80 -9.05 -21.51
CA ALA A 579 -20.79 -9.34 -22.54
C ALA A 579 -20.38 -8.72 -23.88
N TYR A 580 -20.76 -9.38 -24.99
CA TYR A 580 -20.58 -8.83 -26.34
C TYR A 580 -21.62 -9.42 -27.30
N GLY A 581 -22.13 -8.60 -28.23
CA GLY A 581 -23.03 -9.07 -29.29
C GLY A 581 -24.31 -9.76 -28.79
N GLY A 582 -24.87 -9.29 -27.66
CA GLY A 582 -26.04 -9.90 -27.02
C GLY A 582 -25.76 -11.20 -26.26
N THR A 583 -24.52 -11.65 -26.19
CA THR A 583 -24.11 -12.83 -25.40
C THR A 583 -23.41 -12.38 -24.12
N GLN A 584 -23.91 -12.84 -22.98
CA GLN A 584 -23.24 -12.69 -21.70
C GLN A 584 -22.31 -13.89 -21.46
N PHE A 585 -21.04 -13.62 -21.17
CA PHE A 585 -20.04 -14.64 -20.84
C PHE A 585 -20.05 -14.88 -19.33
N SER A 586 -18.99 -14.49 -18.60
CA SER A 586 -19.04 -14.53 -17.13
C SER A 586 -19.79 -13.35 -16.53
N GLY A 587 -19.98 -12.25 -17.29
CA GLY A 587 -20.63 -11.02 -16.79
C GLY A 587 -19.82 -10.27 -15.73
N ARG A 588 -18.51 -10.55 -15.61
CA ARG A 588 -17.60 -9.92 -14.65
C ARG A 588 -16.63 -8.99 -15.37
N TYR A 589 -16.13 -8.00 -14.65
CA TYR A 589 -15.05 -7.14 -15.12
C TYR A 589 -13.79 -7.96 -15.42
N GLY A 590 -13.11 -7.64 -16.53
CA GLY A 590 -11.94 -8.35 -17.04
C GLY A 590 -12.22 -9.70 -17.68
N ASP A 591 -13.42 -9.89 -18.24
CA ASP A 591 -13.77 -11.11 -18.94
C ASP A 591 -13.01 -11.25 -20.27
N LEU A 592 -12.02 -12.14 -20.29
CA LEU A 592 -11.23 -12.41 -21.49
C LEU A 592 -12.05 -13.04 -22.63
N ALA A 593 -13.08 -13.84 -22.32
CA ALA A 593 -13.88 -14.47 -23.37
C ALA A 593 -14.72 -13.42 -24.11
N ALA A 594 -15.36 -12.51 -23.38
CA ALA A 594 -16.08 -11.38 -23.96
C ALA A 594 -15.14 -10.46 -24.73
N THR A 595 -13.97 -10.14 -24.16
CA THR A 595 -12.96 -9.27 -24.78
C THR A 595 -12.43 -9.85 -26.09
N VAL A 596 -12.11 -11.15 -26.11
CA VAL A 596 -11.64 -11.84 -27.33
C VAL A 596 -12.77 -11.97 -28.35
N ALA A 597 -14.00 -12.26 -27.91
CA ALA A 597 -15.15 -12.28 -28.81
C ALA A 597 -15.37 -10.92 -29.47
N ALA A 598 -15.35 -9.84 -28.68
CA ALA A 598 -15.42 -8.48 -29.21
C ALA A 598 -14.29 -8.18 -30.18
N THR A 599 -13.07 -8.62 -29.86
CA THR A 599 -11.93 -8.43 -30.75
C THR A 599 -12.14 -9.17 -32.07
N LEU A 600 -12.46 -10.46 -32.08
CA LEU A 600 -12.50 -11.25 -33.32
C LEU A 600 -13.79 -11.10 -34.14
N LEU A 601 -14.88 -10.69 -33.50
CA LEU A 601 -16.21 -10.65 -34.14
C LEU A 601 -16.69 -9.25 -34.49
N HIS A 602 -15.93 -8.20 -34.12
CA HIS A 602 -16.27 -6.84 -34.51
C HIS A 602 -16.38 -6.69 -36.03
N PRO A 603 -17.33 -5.89 -36.56
CA PRO A 603 -17.49 -5.71 -38.01
C PRO A 603 -16.19 -5.30 -38.73
N GLU A 604 -15.39 -4.43 -38.12
CA GLU A 604 -14.07 -4.03 -38.63
C GLU A 604 -13.09 -5.20 -38.74
N ALA A 605 -13.05 -6.08 -37.75
CA ALA A 605 -12.20 -7.28 -37.77
C ALA A 605 -12.61 -8.28 -38.88
N ARG A 606 -13.85 -8.19 -39.34
CA ARG A 606 -14.44 -9.09 -40.35
C ARG A 606 -14.45 -8.50 -41.76
N GLY A 607 -13.88 -7.31 -41.97
CA GLY A 607 -13.94 -6.60 -43.26
C GLY A 607 -15.37 -6.18 -43.64
N GLN A 608 -16.22 -5.93 -42.64
CA GLN A 608 -17.62 -5.52 -42.78
C GLN A 608 -17.82 -4.05 -42.36
N ALA A 609 -16.74 -3.32 -42.07
CA ALA A 609 -16.83 -1.89 -41.81
C ALA A 609 -17.13 -1.15 -43.12
N PRO A 610 -18.06 -0.17 -43.12
CA PRO A 610 -18.25 0.68 -44.28
C PRO A 610 -16.98 1.48 -44.51
N ALA A 611 -16.48 1.50 -45.75
CA ALA A 611 -15.36 2.33 -46.18
C ALA A 611 -15.70 3.82 -46.01
N SER A 612 -15.58 4.35 -44.79
CA SER A 612 -15.84 5.75 -44.48
C SER A 612 -14.59 6.60 -44.72
N SER A 613 -14.06 6.52 -45.93
CA SER A 613 -13.15 7.49 -46.56
C SER A 613 -12.75 6.89 -47.91
N GLY A 614 -12.81 7.68 -48.99
CA GLY A 614 -12.46 7.25 -50.34
C GLY A 614 -11.16 6.43 -50.37
N GLY A 615 -11.19 5.34 -51.13
CA GLY A 615 -10.23 4.25 -51.06
C GLY A 615 -8.77 4.69 -51.01
N THR A 616 -8.07 4.29 -49.96
CA THR A 616 -6.60 4.14 -49.88
C THR A 616 -6.15 3.56 -48.52
N THR A 617 -7.03 3.39 -47.54
CA THR A 617 -6.64 2.79 -46.27
C THR A 617 -6.45 1.27 -46.37
N LEU A 618 -5.20 0.80 -46.42
CA LEU A 618 -4.84 -0.59 -46.09
C LEU A 618 -5.47 -1.00 -44.74
N GLU A 619 -6.51 -1.81 -44.79
CA GLU A 619 -7.13 -2.43 -43.61
C GLU A 619 -6.36 -3.69 -43.21
N GLY A 620 -6.25 -3.95 -41.90
CA GLY A 620 -5.54 -5.10 -41.34
C GLY A 620 -4.15 -4.77 -40.77
N ALA A 621 -3.26 -5.77 -40.76
CA ALA A 621 -1.90 -5.68 -40.25
C ALA A 621 -0.91 -6.34 -41.23
N LEU A 622 0.25 -5.71 -41.43
CA LEU A 622 1.33 -6.36 -42.17
C LEU A 622 1.86 -7.56 -41.38
N ARG A 623 1.97 -8.71 -42.06
CA ARG A 623 2.59 -9.89 -41.46
C ARG A 623 4.05 -9.62 -41.13
N GLU A 624 4.43 -9.95 -39.90
CA GLU A 624 5.81 -9.89 -39.44
C GLU A 624 6.73 -10.77 -40.31
N PRO A 625 8.01 -10.43 -40.49
CA PRO A 625 8.94 -11.19 -41.35
C PRO A 625 8.98 -12.69 -41.05
N LEU A 626 9.04 -13.08 -39.77
CA LEU A 626 9.04 -14.48 -39.37
C LEU A 626 7.72 -15.17 -39.74
N LEU A 627 6.58 -14.49 -39.56
CA LEU A 627 5.28 -15.04 -39.93
C LEU A 627 5.17 -15.22 -41.45
N LYS A 628 5.68 -14.29 -42.26
CA LYS A 628 5.74 -14.45 -43.73
C LYS A 628 6.48 -15.74 -44.10
N PHE A 629 7.62 -15.98 -43.46
CA PHE A 629 8.42 -17.18 -43.69
C PHE A 629 7.69 -18.47 -43.25
N VAL A 630 7.10 -18.48 -42.05
CA VAL A 630 6.30 -19.61 -41.56
C VAL A 630 5.10 -19.89 -42.47
N HIS A 631 4.40 -18.86 -42.94
CA HIS A 631 3.30 -19.00 -43.88
C HIS A 631 3.76 -19.55 -45.23
N MET A 632 4.92 -19.12 -45.74
CA MET A 632 5.53 -19.69 -46.96
C MET A 632 5.76 -21.19 -46.78
N MET A 633 6.47 -21.61 -45.73
CA MET A 633 6.70 -23.03 -45.46
C MET A 633 5.39 -23.84 -45.39
N ARG A 634 4.37 -23.30 -44.70
CA ARG A 634 3.05 -23.94 -44.62
C ARG A 634 2.35 -24.04 -45.97
N SER A 635 2.43 -22.99 -46.81
CA SER A 635 1.84 -22.99 -48.15
C SER A 635 2.52 -23.96 -49.10
N MET A 636 3.80 -24.24 -48.87
CA MET A 636 4.56 -25.27 -49.58
C MET A 636 4.35 -26.67 -48.99
N GLU A 637 3.42 -26.82 -48.03
CA GLU A 637 3.16 -28.06 -47.30
C GLU A 637 4.43 -28.70 -46.71
N TYR A 638 5.39 -27.88 -46.29
CA TYR A 638 6.68 -28.35 -45.79
C TYR A 638 6.48 -29.35 -44.64
N ARG A 639 7.10 -30.53 -44.80
CA ARG A 639 7.17 -31.58 -43.78
C ARG A 639 8.62 -31.96 -43.59
N ASP A 640 9.08 -32.00 -42.35
CA ASP A 640 10.40 -32.54 -42.03
C ASP A 640 10.34 -34.07 -42.02
N GLU A 641 10.99 -34.71 -42.99
CA GLU A 641 11.02 -36.18 -43.13
C GLU A 641 11.68 -36.88 -41.93
N GLY A 642 12.58 -36.18 -41.22
CA GLY A 642 13.29 -36.69 -40.06
C GLY A 642 12.55 -36.54 -38.74
N LYS A 643 11.36 -35.91 -38.71
CA LYS A 643 10.66 -35.47 -37.48
C LYS A 643 11.55 -34.64 -36.54
N SER A 644 12.55 -33.98 -37.11
CA SER A 644 13.47 -33.11 -36.40
C SER A 644 12.86 -31.72 -36.25
N HIS A 645 13.37 -30.97 -35.27
CA HIS A 645 12.99 -29.59 -35.11
C HIS A 645 13.58 -28.77 -36.26
N VAL A 646 12.76 -27.91 -36.87
CA VAL A 646 13.27 -26.92 -37.82
C VAL A 646 14.11 -25.92 -37.04
N VAL A 647 15.41 -25.89 -37.31
CA VAL A 647 16.34 -24.94 -36.70
C VAL A 647 16.58 -23.82 -37.69
N PHE A 648 16.25 -22.60 -37.26
CA PHE A 648 16.59 -21.40 -37.99
C PHE A 648 17.93 -20.88 -37.47
N ASP A 649 18.79 -20.44 -38.37
CA ASP A 649 20.05 -19.81 -38.03
C ASP A 649 20.04 -18.36 -38.51
N GLU A 650 20.46 -17.44 -37.65
CA GLU A 650 20.69 -16.01 -37.96
C GLU A 650 19.60 -15.29 -38.79
N LEU A 651 18.30 -15.65 -38.67
CA LEU A 651 17.23 -14.94 -39.40
C LEU A 651 17.17 -13.44 -39.09
N GLN A 652 17.77 -13.00 -37.97
CA GLN A 652 17.89 -11.60 -37.65
C GLN A 652 18.65 -10.82 -38.75
N ASP A 653 19.69 -11.41 -39.33
CA ASP A 653 20.52 -10.76 -40.35
C ASP A 653 19.91 -10.87 -41.75
N VAL A 654 18.99 -11.84 -41.96
CA VAL A 654 18.36 -12.10 -43.26
C VAL A 654 17.03 -11.38 -43.41
N ILE A 655 16.15 -11.49 -42.42
CA ILE A 655 14.78 -10.96 -42.48
C ILE A 655 14.51 -9.90 -41.40
N GLY A 656 15.53 -9.49 -40.64
CA GLY A 656 15.42 -8.46 -39.61
C GLY A 656 14.70 -8.93 -38.34
N GLN A 657 14.38 -10.22 -38.22
CA GLN A 657 13.61 -10.76 -37.09
C GLN A 657 13.98 -12.22 -36.77
N PHE A 658 14.45 -12.46 -35.55
CA PHE A 658 14.63 -13.80 -34.98
C PHE A 658 13.96 -13.90 -33.60
N PRO A 659 13.26 -15.02 -33.28
CA PRO A 659 12.68 -15.23 -31.96
C PRO A 659 13.71 -15.00 -30.84
N TYR A 660 13.35 -14.17 -29.85
CA TYR A 660 14.20 -13.86 -28.69
C TYR A 660 15.48 -13.03 -28.98
N GLN A 661 15.64 -12.48 -30.19
CA GLN A 661 16.74 -11.55 -30.52
C GLN A 661 16.23 -10.14 -30.82
N SER A 662 15.25 -9.65 -30.06
CA SER A 662 14.82 -8.26 -30.23
C SER A 662 15.99 -7.31 -29.97
N PRO A 663 16.26 -6.33 -30.85
CA PRO A 663 17.42 -5.44 -30.71
C PRO A 663 17.29 -4.48 -29.52
N THR A 664 16.08 -4.29 -29.00
CA THR A 664 15.79 -3.41 -27.87
C THR A 664 14.78 -4.03 -26.89
N VAL A 665 14.63 -3.43 -25.71
CA VAL A 665 13.58 -3.78 -24.73
C VAL A 665 12.16 -3.48 -25.23
N PHE A 666 12.02 -2.68 -26.29
CA PHE A 666 10.74 -2.34 -26.92
C PHE A 666 10.36 -3.32 -28.05
N ASN A 667 11.03 -4.47 -28.13
CA ASN A 667 10.83 -5.47 -29.18
C ASN A 667 11.25 -4.94 -30.58
N PHE A 668 10.79 -5.58 -31.67
CA PHE A 668 11.11 -5.20 -33.05
C PHE A 668 10.42 -3.92 -33.55
N TYR A 669 9.29 -3.55 -32.95
CA TYR A 669 8.49 -2.38 -33.31
C TYR A 669 8.02 -1.69 -32.03
N THR A 670 7.97 -0.36 -32.03
CA THR A 670 7.38 0.36 -30.91
C THR A 670 5.90 0.06 -30.82
N ALA A 671 5.34 0.20 -29.62
CA ALA A 671 3.97 -0.20 -29.36
C ALA A 671 2.97 0.74 -30.07
N ASP A 672 3.36 1.96 -30.36
CA ASP A 672 2.64 2.98 -31.12
C ASP A 672 3.03 3.03 -32.60
N TYR A 673 3.87 2.10 -33.08
CA TYR A 673 4.30 2.10 -34.47
C TYR A 673 3.10 1.93 -35.41
N GLU A 674 2.86 2.97 -36.20
CA GLU A 674 1.90 2.97 -37.29
C GLU A 674 2.66 2.90 -38.62
N LEU A 675 2.17 2.09 -39.54
CA LEU A 675 2.74 2.04 -40.87
C LEU A 675 2.46 3.38 -41.57
N PRO A 676 3.47 4.02 -42.18
CA PRO A 676 3.24 5.22 -42.97
C PRO A 676 2.33 4.87 -44.15
N MET A 677 1.08 5.33 -44.06
CA MET A 677 0.10 5.21 -45.13
C MET A 677 0.41 6.31 -46.16
N PRO A 678 0.33 6.03 -47.47
CA PRO A 678 0.43 7.09 -48.47
C PRO A 678 -0.63 8.14 -48.14
N GLN A 679 -0.21 9.40 -47.92
CA GLN A 679 -1.18 10.47 -47.88
C GLN A 679 -1.82 10.56 -49.28
N PRO A 680 -3.15 10.76 -49.38
CA PRO A 680 -3.74 11.09 -50.66
C PRO A 680 -2.99 12.30 -51.21
N GLU A 681 -2.51 12.20 -52.45
CA GLU A 681 -1.94 13.35 -53.14
C GLU A 681 -2.98 14.49 -53.05
N PRO A 682 -2.57 15.72 -52.73
CA PRO A 682 -3.51 16.84 -52.74
C PRO A 682 -4.22 16.84 -54.10
N GLU A 683 -5.55 16.93 -54.06
CA GLU A 683 -6.35 17.01 -55.29
C GLU A 683 -5.69 18.05 -56.22
N VAL A 684 -5.41 17.64 -57.45
CA VAL A 684 -4.92 18.54 -58.50
C VAL A 684 -5.87 19.73 -58.51
N GLU A 685 -5.35 20.93 -58.22
CA GLU A 685 -6.14 22.16 -58.30
C GLU A 685 -6.85 22.15 -59.67
N PRO A 686 -8.18 22.36 -59.72
CA PRO A 686 -8.88 22.38 -60.98
C PRO A 686 -8.20 23.39 -61.90
N GLU A 687 -7.92 22.99 -63.16
CA GLU A 687 -7.41 23.90 -64.17
C GLU A 687 -8.25 25.19 -64.14
N PRO A 688 -7.63 26.38 -64.13
CA PRO A 688 -8.37 27.63 -64.08
C PRO A 688 -9.38 27.65 -65.24
N GLU A 689 -10.64 27.97 -64.92
CA GLU A 689 -11.70 28.11 -65.91
C GLU A 689 -11.20 29.02 -67.05
N PRO A 690 -11.44 28.65 -68.33
CA PRO A 690 -11.07 29.52 -69.44
C PRO A 690 -11.74 30.88 -69.24
N GLU A 691 -10.94 31.95 -69.34
CA GLU A 691 -11.44 33.32 -69.18
C GLU A 691 -12.68 33.53 -70.06
N PRO A 692 -13.75 34.17 -69.54
CA PRO A 692 -14.93 34.45 -70.33
C PRO A 692 -14.57 35.25 -71.58
N GLU A 693 -15.06 34.80 -72.73
CA GLU A 693 -14.94 35.53 -74.00
C GLU A 693 -15.31 36.99 -73.78
N LYS A 694 -14.35 37.89 -74.07
CA LYS A 694 -14.59 39.33 -74.09
C LYS A 694 -15.77 39.60 -75.02
N GLY A 695 -16.84 40.17 -74.45
CA GLY A 695 -17.90 40.79 -75.24
C GLY A 695 -17.31 41.81 -76.23
N PRO A 696 -18.00 42.07 -77.34
CA PRO A 696 -17.45 42.88 -78.44
C PRO A 696 -16.95 44.23 -77.94
N GLU A 697 -15.71 44.55 -78.29
CA GLU A 697 -15.11 45.87 -78.04
C GLU A 697 -15.99 46.96 -78.67
N PRO A 698 -16.22 48.09 -77.97
CA PRO A 698 -16.79 49.27 -78.61
C PRO A 698 -15.85 49.74 -79.74
N GLU A 699 -16.45 50.07 -80.89
CA GLU A 699 -15.74 50.59 -82.06
C GLU A 699 -14.84 51.79 -81.69
N PRO A 700 -13.65 51.91 -82.32
CA PRO A 700 -12.73 53.00 -82.04
C PRO A 700 -13.34 54.34 -82.46
N GLU A 701 -13.37 55.32 -81.55
CA GLU A 701 -13.56 56.70 -81.95
C GLU A 701 -12.40 57.10 -82.88
N LEU A 702 -12.74 57.39 -84.14
CA LEU A 702 -11.84 57.92 -85.14
C LEU A 702 -11.15 59.19 -84.61
N GLU A 703 -9.80 59.17 -84.60
CA GLU A 703 -9.04 60.38 -84.81
C GLU A 703 -9.45 61.00 -86.15
N LYS A 704 -10.24 62.07 -86.10
CA LYS A 704 -10.38 62.97 -87.23
C LYS A 704 -9.04 63.65 -87.44
N GLY A 705 -8.42 63.35 -88.58
CA GLY A 705 -7.29 64.10 -89.09
C GLY A 705 -7.60 65.60 -89.23
N PRO A 706 -6.58 66.46 -89.21
CA PRO A 706 -6.78 67.89 -89.42
C PRO A 706 -7.14 68.17 -90.88
N GLU A 707 -8.34 68.71 -91.09
CA GLU A 707 -8.74 69.55 -92.23
C GLU A 707 -9.02 70.97 -91.67
N PRO A 708 -9.07 72.05 -92.47
CA PRO A 708 -8.53 72.32 -93.81
C PRO A 708 -7.81 73.70 -93.86
N GLU A 709 -7.21 74.04 -95.00
CA GLU A 709 -7.08 75.44 -95.45
C GLU A 709 -8.06 75.67 -96.62
N PRO A 710 -8.50 76.89 -96.96
CA PRO A 710 -8.57 78.13 -96.18
C PRO A 710 -9.97 78.79 -96.33
N GLU A 711 -10.30 79.92 -95.69
CA GLU A 711 -10.26 81.28 -96.26
C GLU A 711 -11.55 82.03 -95.81
N PRO A 712 -11.66 83.38 -95.95
CA PRO A 712 -11.94 84.20 -94.79
C PRO A 712 -13.35 84.82 -94.79
N LYS A 713 -13.89 84.87 -93.57
CA LYS A 713 -14.64 85.95 -92.94
C LYS A 713 -15.36 86.95 -93.86
N ASN A 714 -16.70 86.87 -93.80
CA ASN A 714 -17.48 87.90 -93.11
C ASN A 714 -18.58 87.25 -92.27
#